data_AF-A0A3M2BP97-F1
#
_entry.id   AF-A0A3M2BP97-F1
#
_cell.length_a   1.000
_cell.length_b   1.000
_cell.length_c   1.000
_cell.angle_alpha   90.00
_cell.angle_beta   90.00
_cell.angle_gamma   90.00
#
_symmetry.space_group_name_H-M   'P 1'
#
loop_
_entity.id
_entity.type
_entity.pdbx_description
1 polymer ?
#
loop_
_entity_poly.entity_id
_entity_poly.type
_entity_poly.pdbx_seq_one_letter_code
_entity_poly.pdbx_strand_id
1 'polypeptide(L)'
;MALLDTILRVLSEAQRGAIKDLLARMKTTRQIRTPREELKASEELKSLINESGKVFTPKLAKGRISSEDHNSNMAQIFVDLFSLYTELDVLGKAATAQNATLDSEYLKSIAAVRRLITDARTFALRKQYKEYTEVFIIDFASAKNFSTAKPKALVSTKTQRLTLPAISVNRAHLPNRNEHVTTVYTNTVSPGDRFEKDLDPMGMVDQKPETFWATLIMTDVPVTQEYLTSGDKKITVNGPVVEIYVSFSGLERLNVVRVLPFGNIPISVIDVAYRPSKSSKVFRSLPLTNTEPSLNWIEVSFPPIHAAEIRISVAQESPRQSLLTLPRSLVVNTDIFQHVVRERARQLIGNVFFDSDLRREIAASESLLEGARADLEKLLNFKGPQVSDTDLKATQAILEALNGVYDLIQDSDDLIDVSKYEYLVGIRDIETSYEVYAPEAHFESELYQPQATLSEVSIEVDSSRIPRKNSWGEYFDTSVEWTLDLGEGRLIPIHPINETGKFSTPTVQGELLQFSRIDKKANTRLGADTNNVLALKQDGNILPKTGYTVVRNVATIPTLTITLNDDYWDPNSLYTVDYEVSPESTRVDVLEHLSPRMLSDPEVHPESGPDNDIILKRYPYVRYEIINRTGNFTKATGEAKWTYTPPEPVLFSGQVLITPTVLDSVNSVITSGEITGYLVTGRWGDHSGESPIDASTLTSAYLAGTDGFGYYTQFQDVRRNSRLTGTLSTTGLIFTSPPEFTIAEIKEFPSGATTGFDFVQNTGYLTLDYNLGVGFEVGDRIFVFDDSVYEPLKVTVAGRAAKNITDYEKLEHPAFSISTDRDKEYEFIHAGRRLYFNQALPGEAKVTYEWVTEHLKVLGTLRCNKAISPDSTPVVEEIRVLMNTSVL
;
A
#
# COMPACT_ATOMS: atom_id res chain seq x y z
N MET A 1 -3.83 -32.56 -58.45
CA MET A 1 -3.86 -31.86 -57.14
C MET A 1 -4.19 -32.82 -55.99
N ALA A 2 -5.30 -33.58 -56.01
CA ALA A 2 -5.65 -34.52 -54.93
C ALA A 2 -4.60 -35.64 -54.64
N LEU A 3 -3.88 -36.13 -55.66
CA LEU A 3 -2.84 -37.16 -55.47
C LEU A 3 -1.55 -36.57 -54.84
N LEU A 4 -1.17 -35.33 -55.21
CA LEU A 4 -0.01 -34.61 -54.68
C LEU A 4 -0.16 -34.32 -53.18
N ASP A 5 -1.35 -33.91 -52.75
CA ASP A 5 -1.70 -33.70 -51.35
C ASP A 5 -1.69 -35.00 -50.53
N THR A 6 -2.02 -36.12 -51.16
CA THR A 6 -1.95 -37.45 -50.53
C THR A 6 -0.49 -37.91 -50.39
N ILE A 7 0.36 -37.59 -51.38
CA ILE A 7 1.79 -37.95 -51.43
C ILE A 7 2.62 -37.14 -50.41
N LEU A 8 2.25 -35.88 -50.14
CA LEU A 8 2.94 -34.97 -49.20
C LEU A 8 2.60 -35.23 -47.73
N ARG A 9 1.48 -35.90 -47.40
CA ARG A 9 1.03 -36.16 -46.02
C ARG A 9 1.93 -37.06 -45.18
N VAL A 10 2.90 -37.74 -45.80
CA VAL A 10 3.84 -38.68 -45.13
C VAL A 10 5.10 -37.96 -44.59
N LEU A 11 5.28 -36.67 -44.89
CA LEU A 11 6.49 -35.90 -44.56
C LEU A 11 6.27 -34.95 -43.37
N SER A 12 7.35 -34.55 -42.68
CA SER A 12 7.26 -33.50 -41.65
C SER A 12 6.76 -32.18 -42.25
N GLU A 13 6.13 -31.31 -41.46
CA GLU A 13 5.52 -30.08 -41.97
C GLU A 13 6.54 -29.12 -42.59
N ALA A 14 7.74 -29.03 -42.01
CA ALA A 14 8.83 -28.21 -42.53
C ALA A 14 9.36 -28.73 -43.88
N GLN A 15 9.51 -30.06 -44.02
CA GLN A 15 9.92 -30.70 -45.27
C GLN A 15 8.86 -30.53 -46.37
N ARG A 16 7.56 -30.60 -46.01
CA ARG A 16 6.46 -30.28 -46.94
C ARG A 16 6.53 -28.84 -47.44
N GLY A 17 6.86 -27.90 -46.56
CA GLY A 17 7.06 -26.48 -46.91
C GLY A 17 8.19 -26.29 -47.91
N ALA A 18 9.37 -26.86 -47.63
CA ALA A 18 10.54 -26.76 -48.50
C ALA A 18 10.30 -27.34 -49.91
N ILE A 19 9.62 -28.48 -50.00
CA ILE A 19 9.29 -29.12 -51.29
C ILE A 19 8.28 -28.28 -52.07
N LYS A 20 7.27 -27.71 -51.40
CA LYS A 20 6.31 -26.80 -52.05
C LYS A 20 7.00 -25.58 -52.62
N ASP A 21 7.96 -24.99 -51.89
CA ASP A 21 8.73 -23.84 -52.34
C ASP A 21 9.68 -24.17 -53.50
N LEU A 22 10.32 -25.34 -53.48
CA LEU A 22 11.13 -25.82 -54.61
C LEU A 22 10.29 -26.06 -55.86
N LEU A 23 9.15 -26.72 -55.73
CA LEU A 23 8.21 -26.95 -56.84
C LEU A 23 7.67 -25.63 -57.39
N ALA A 24 7.36 -24.66 -56.51
CA ALA A 24 6.96 -23.33 -56.92
C ALA A 24 8.08 -22.65 -57.73
N ARG A 25 9.33 -22.67 -57.25
CA ARG A 25 10.48 -22.12 -57.98
C ARG A 25 10.71 -22.78 -59.33
N MET A 26 10.60 -24.11 -59.43
CA MET A 26 10.75 -24.86 -60.69
C MET A 26 9.65 -24.52 -61.72
N LYS A 27 8.43 -24.19 -61.26
CA LYS A 27 7.37 -23.64 -62.12
C LYS A 27 7.71 -22.24 -62.60
N THR A 28 8.20 -21.36 -61.71
CA THR A 28 8.54 -19.98 -62.06
C THR A 28 9.69 -19.91 -63.06
N THR A 29 10.67 -20.82 -62.97
CA THR A 29 11.79 -20.94 -63.92
C THR A 29 11.47 -21.74 -65.19
N ARG A 30 10.19 -22.12 -65.41
CA ARG A 30 9.68 -22.87 -66.57
C ARG A 30 10.31 -24.26 -66.79
N GLN A 31 10.87 -24.86 -65.74
CA GLN A 31 11.40 -26.23 -65.75
C GLN A 31 10.27 -27.26 -65.69
N ILE A 32 9.11 -26.89 -65.14
CA ILE A 32 7.88 -27.69 -65.12
C ILE A 32 6.80 -26.92 -65.91
N ARG A 33 6.27 -27.52 -66.98
CA ARG A 33 5.28 -26.87 -67.87
C ARG A 33 3.94 -27.60 -67.89
N THR A 34 3.94 -28.88 -67.53
CA THR A 34 2.72 -29.71 -67.51
C THR A 34 2.45 -30.31 -66.12
N PRO A 35 1.19 -30.61 -65.78
CA PRO A 35 0.86 -31.28 -64.51
C PRO A 35 1.51 -32.66 -64.34
N ARG A 36 1.89 -33.31 -65.45
CA ARG A 36 2.56 -34.62 -65.46
C ARG A 36 4.05 -34.50 -65.12
N GLU A 37 4.71 -33.42 -65.55
CA GLU A 37 6.08 -33.07 -65.16
C GLU A 37 6.15 -32.63 -63.69
N GLU A 38 5.11 -31.95 -63.20
CA GLU A 38 5.00 -31.58 -61.78
C GLU A 38 4.90 -32.81 -60.87
N LEU A 39 4.11 -33.81 -61.29
CA LEU A 39 4.00 -35.07 -60.57
C LEU A 39 5.35 -35.80 -60.52
N LYS A 40 6.06 -35.86 -61.65
CA LYS A 40 7.36 -36.52 -61.75
C LYS A 40 8.43 -35.81 -60.91
N ALA A 41 8.49 -34.47 -60.96
CA ALA A 41 9.40 -33.69 -60.13
C ALA A 41 9.09 -33.83 -58.63
N SER A 42 7.82 -33.93 -58.25
CA SER A 42 7.42 -34.18 -56.87
C SER A 42 7.78 -35.59 -56.38
N GLU A 43 7.69 -36.62 -57.24
CA GLU A 43 8.10 -37.98 -56.92
C GLU A 43 9.63 -38.08 -56.81
N GLU A 44 10.38 -37.42 -57.69
CA GLU A 44 11.84 -37.33 -57.64
C GLU A 44 12.31 -36.62 -56.36
N LEU A 45 11.72 -35.48 -55.99
CA LEU A 45 12.05 -34.77 -54.74
C LEU A 45 11.69 -35.59 -53.49
N LYS A 46 10.62 -36.40 -53.54
CA LYS A 46 10.25 -37.31 -52.44
C LYS A 46 11.23 -38.48 -52.31
N SER A 47 11.74 -39.00 -53.43
CA SER A 47 12.72 -40.09 -53.43
C SER A 47 14.06 -39.72 -52.78
N LEU A 48 14.32 -38.42 -52.58
CA LEU A 48 15.50 -37.91 -51.88
C LEU A 48 15.39 -38.03 -50.34
N ILE A 49 14.19 -38.24 -49.81
CA ILE A 49 13.92 -38.27 -48.37
C ILE A 49 13.94 -39.72 -47.88
N ASN A 50 15.06 -40.14 -47.26
CA ASN A 50 15.13 -41.42 -46.58
C ASN A 50 14.45 -41.37 -45.19
N GLU A 51 14.09 -42.54 -44.66
CA GLU A 51 13.38 -42.74 -43.37
C GLU A 51 14.10 -42.12 -42.14
N SER A 52 15.35 -41.65 -42.27
CA SER A 52 16.17 -41.10 -41.18
C SER A 52 16.10 -39.58 -41.00
N GLY A 53 15.29 -38.86 -41.78
CA GLY A 53 15.08 -37.41 -41.62
C GLY A 53 16.17 -36.49 -42.17
N LYS A 54 17.33 -37.03 -42.61
CA LYS A 54 18.36 -36.31 -43.37
C LYS A 54 18.19 -36.56 -44.87
N VAL A 55 18.08 -35.49 -45.66
CA VAL A 55 17.87 -35.55 -47.12
C VAL A 55 19.19 -35.40 -47.87
N PHE A 56 20.17 -34.68 -47.32
CA PHE A 56 21.47 -34.50 -47.94
C PHE A 56 22.35 -35.75 -47.86
N THR A 57 22.61 -36.32 -49.03
CA THR A 57 23.65 -37.34 -49.24
C THR A 57 24.62 -36.83 -50.29
N PRO A 58 25.85 -36.42 -49.91
CA PRO A 58 26.74 -35.74 -50.83
C PRO A 58 27.11 -36.64 -52.01
N LYS A 59 26.63 -36.29 -53.21
CA LYS A 59 27.13 -36.92 -54.45
C LYS A 59 28.50 -36.33 -54.78
N LEU A 60 29.55 -37.06 -54.42
CA LEU A 60 30.94 -36.67 -54.62
C LEU A 60 31.38 -36.98 -56.06
N ALA A 61 32.05 -36.02 -56.70
CA ALA A 61 32.61 -36.21 -58.04
C ALA A 61 33.84 -37.12 -57.99
N LYS A 62 33.94 -38.10 -58.89
CA LYS A 62 35.23 -38.73 -59.24
C LYS A 62 36.00 -37.94 -60.32
N GLY A 63 35.55 -36.72 -60.65
CA GLY A 63 36.02 -35.86 -61.75
C GLY A 63 35.23 -34.54 -61.82
N ARG A 64 34.77 -34.10 -63.00
CA ARG A 64 33.87 -32.92 -63.11
C ARG A 64 32.45 -33.28 -62.65
N ILE A 65 31.90 -32.52 -61.70
CA ILE A 65 30.50 -32.65 -61.26
C ILE A 65 29.57 -32.17 -62.39
N SER A 66 28.52 -32.96 -62.68
CA SER A 66 27.50 -32.54 -63.63
C SER A 66 26.64 -31.43 -63.02
N SER A 67 26.11 -30.52 -63.84
CA SER A 67 25.19 -29.48 -63.37
C SER A 67 23.93 -30.07 -62.71
N GLU A 68 23.55 -31.28 -63.12
CA GLU A 68 22.42 -32.02 -62.55
C GLU A 68 22.73 -32.52 -61.13
N ASP A 69 23.90 -33.10 -60.90
CA ASP A 69 24.34 -33.53 -59.56
C ASP A 69 24.56 -32.33 -58.62
N HIS A 70 25.08 -31.22 -59.13
CA HIS A 70 25.21 -29.99 -58.34
C HIS A 70 23.85 -29.44 -57.90
N ASN A 71 22.90 -29.35 -58.82
CA ASN A 71 21.54 -28.89 -58.52
C ASN A 71 20.81 -29.83 -57.56
N SER A 72 21.01 -31.15 -57.70
CA SER A 72 20.52 -32.16 -56.77
C SER A 72 21.09 -31.96 -55.36
N ASN A 73 22.41 -31.75 -55.23
CA ASN A 73 23.04 -31.50 -53.93
C ASN A 73 22.51 -30.19 -53.30
N MET A 74 22.38 -29.11 -54.08
CA MET A 74 21.86 -27.82 -53.59
C MET A 74 20.39 -27.90 -53.15
N ALA A 75 19.56 -28.65 -53.88
CA ALA A 75 18.15 -28.86 -53.50
C ALA A 75 18.04 -29.64 -52.18
N GLN A 76 18.86 -30.68 -51.98
CA GLN A 76 18.87 -31.44 -50.72
C GLN A 76 19.37 -30.61 -49.54
N ILE A 77 20.45 -29.84 -49.71
CA ILE A 77 20.96 -28.90 -48.69
C ILE A 77 19.89 -27.89 -48.30
N PHE A 78 19.15 -27.36 -49.27
CA PHE A 78 18.06 -26.41 -49.02
C PHE A 78 16.94 -27.02 -48.18
N VAL A 79 16.52 -28.26 -48.46
CA VAL A 79 15.48 -28.95 -47.68
C VAL A 79 15.93 -29.17 -46.23
N ASP A 80 17.17 -29.61 -46.02
CA ASP A 80 17.71 -29.85 -44.67
C ASP A 80 17.86 -28.55 -43.87
N LEU A 81 18.41 -27.48 -44.48
CA LEU A 81 18.56 -26.18 -43.83
C LEU A 81 17.20 -25.54 -43.53
N PHE A 82 16.26 -25.58 -44.47
CA PHE A 82 14.91 -25.04 -44.27
C PHE A 82 14.18 -25.77 -43.13
N SER A 83 14.34 -27.09 -43.05
CA SER A 83 13.77 -27.89 -41.96
C SER A 83 14.38 -27.49 -40.61
N LEU A 84 15.70 -27.37 -40.55
CA LEU A 84 16.44 -26.98 -39.34
C LEU A 84 16.07 -25.56 -38.86
N TYR A 85 15.99 -24.58 -39.76
CA TYR A 85 15.57 -23.22 -39.42
C TYR A 85 14.11 -23.15 -38.96
N THR A 86 13.23 -23.94 -39.57
CA THR A 86 11.81 -23.99 -39.17
C THR A 86 11.65 -24.65 -37.80
N GLU A 87 12.38 -25.73 -37.51
CA GLU A 87 12.39 -26.37 -36.20
C GLU A 87 12.97 -25.46 -35.11
N LEU A 88 14.03 -24.70 -35.42
CA LEU A 88 14.56 -23.65 -34.54
C LEU A 88 13.54 -22.54 -34.25
N ASP A 89 12.77 -22.10 -35.25
CA ASP A 89 11.71 -21.11 -35.07
C ASP A 89 10.56 -21.65 -34.20
N VAL A 90 10.18 -22.93 -34.39
CA VAL A 90 9.19 -23.61 -33.55
C VAL A 90 9.69 -23.75 -32.11
N LEU A 91 10.97 -24.10 -31.89
CA LEU A 91 11.59 -24.14 -30.58
C LEU A 91 11.63 -22.74 -29.93
N GLY A 92 11.97 -21.71 -30.69
CA GLY A 92 11.95 -20.31 -30.23
C GLY A 92 10.55 -19.87 -29.79
N LYS A 93 9.51 -20.20 -30.56
CA LYS A 93 8.10 -19.93 -30.23
C LYS A 93 7.64 -20.72 -29.00
N ALA A 94 8.02 -21.99 -28.91
CA ALA A 94 7.69 -22.84 -27.75
C ALA A 94 8.37 -22.33 -26.47
N ALA A 95 9.65 -21.96 -26.53
CA ALA A 95 10.37 -21.35 -25.41
C ALA A 95 9.74 -20.01 -24.98
N THR A 96 9.34 -19.18 -25.95
CA THR A 96 8.64 -17.90 -25.66
C THR A 96 7.29 -18.14 -24.99
N ALA A 97 6.50 -19.11 -25.47
CA ALA A 97 5.21 -19.45 -24.88
C ALA A 97 5.34 -20.09 -23.48
N GLN A 98 6.37 -20.91 -23.27
CA GLN A 98 6.69 -21.50 -21.98
C GLN A 98 7.11 -20.41 -20.99
N ASN A 99 7.99 -19.48 -21.39
CA ASN A 99 8.38 -18.33 -20.55
C ASN A 99 7.17 -17.47 -20.18
N ALA A 100 6.28 -17.16 -21.14
CA ALA A 100 5.06 -16.41 -20.85
C ALA A 100 4.12 -17.15 -19.86
N THR A 101 4.09 -18.48 -19.92
CA THR A 101 3.30 -19.31 -18.99
C THR A 101 3.93 -19.31 -17.60
N LEU A 102 5.24 -19.53 -17.52
CA LEU A 102 6.02 -19.48 -16.27
C LEU A 102 5.93 -18.11 -15.62
N ASP A 103 6.02 -17.02 -16.38
CA ASP A 103 5.85 -15.65 -15.89
C ASP A 103 4.43 -15.45 -15.33
N SER A 104 3.40 -15.93 -16.03
CA SER A 104 2.02 -15.87 -15.55
C SER A 104 1.82 -16.67 -14.24
N GLU A 105 2.37 -17.87 -14.15
CA GLU A 105 2.28 -18.70 -12.94
C GLU A 105 3.10 -18.12 -11.78
N TYR A 106 4.26 -17.54 -12.07
CA TYR A 106 5.10 -16.81 -11.12
C TYR A 106 4.38 -15.57 -10.58
N LEU A 107 3.74 -14.77 -11.44
CA LEU A 107 2.94 -13.63 -11.01
C LEU A 107 1.75 -14.04 -10.14
N LYS A 108 1.08 -15.15 -10.47
CA LYS A 108 0.00 -15.70 -9.64
C LYS A 108 0.50 -16.18 -8.27
N SER A 109 1.64 -16.88 -8.23
CA SER A 109 2.20 -17.36 -6.96
C SER A 109 2.71 -16.21 -6.09
N ILE A 110 3.34 -15.19 -6.69
CA ILE A 110 3.69 -13.94 -6.00
C ILE A 110 2.43 -13.28 -5.41
N ALA A 111 1.36 -13.15 -6.18
CA ALA A 111 0.12 -12.53 -5.70
C ALA A 111 -0.49 -13.30 -4.52
N ALA A 112 -0.48 -14.63 -4.57
CA ALA A 112 -0.96 -15.48 -3.47
C ALA A 112 -0.07 -15.36 -2.21
N VAL A 113 1.26 -15.36 -2.36
CA VAL A 113 2.19 -15.17 -1.25
C VAL A 113 2.04 -13.77 -0.64
N ARG A 114 1.88 -12.73 -1.48
CA ARG A 114 1.62 -11.36 -1.02
C ARG A 114 0.35 -11.29 -0.19
N ARG A 115 -0.74 -11.91 -0.64
CA ARG A 115 -1.99 -11.98 0.14
C ARG A 115 -1.79 -12.63 1.51
N LEU A 116 -1.07 -13.77 1.57
CA LEU A 116 -0.77 -14.43 2.84
C LEU A 116 0.06 -13.54 3.79
N ILE A 117 1.01 -12.77 3.24
CA ILE A 117 1.79 -11.80 4.03
C ILE A 117 0.89 -10.69 4.55
N THR A 118 0.00 -10.13 3.71
CA THR A 118 -0.96 -9.08 4.12
C THR A 118 -1.92 -9.60 5.19
N ASP A 119 -2.41 -10.84 5.08
CA ASP A 119 -3.27 -11.47 6.08
C ASP A 119 -2.53 -11.67 7.42
N ALA A 120 -1.28 -12.17 7.37
CA ALA A 120 -0.44 -12.34 8.56
C ALA A 120 -0.11 -11.01 9.24
N ARG A 121 0.17 -9.96 8.45
CA ARG A 121 0.37 -8.59 8.94
C ARG A 121 -0.88 -8.04 9.60
N THR A 122 -2.03 -8.19 8.96
CA THR A 122 -3.32 -7.75 9.53
C THR A 122 -3.58 -8.43 10.87
N PHE A 123 -3.28 -9.73 10.99
CA PHE A 123 -3.38 -10.43 12.27
C PHE A 123 -2.40 -9.91 13.33
N ALA A 124 -1.15 -9.62 12.95
CA ALA A 124 -0.16 -9.04 13.84
C ALA A 124 -0.57 -7.64 14.33
N LEU A 125 -1.08 -6.77 13.43
CA LEU A 125 -1.59 -5.44 13.76
C LEU A 125 -2.80 -5.53 14.70
N ARG A 126 -3.77 -6.42 14.44
CA ARG A 126 -4.90 -6.65 15.38
C ARG A 126 -4.44 -7.03 16.80
N LYS A 127 -3.30 -7.72 16.93
CA LYS A 127 -2.71 -8.05 18.23
C LYS A 127 -2.04 -6.84 18.90
N GLN A 128 -1.48 -5.92 18.10
CA GLN A 128 -0.86 -4.68 18.56
C GLN A 128 -1.92 -3.65 19.01
N TYR A 129 -2.98 -3.49 18.22
CA TYR A 129 -4.07 -2.53 18.40
C TYR A 129 -5.29 -3.20 19.02
N LYS A 130 -5.19 -3.59 20.30
CA LYS A 130 -6.25 -4.34 21.00
C LYS A 130 -7.52 -3.53 21.27
N GLU A 131 -7.39 -2.21 21.24
CA GLU A 131 -8.45 -1.24 21.43
C GLU A 131 -9.33 -1.05 20.18
N TYR A 132 -8.95 -1.65 19.04
CA TYR A 132 -9.72 -1.63 17.80
C TYR A 132 -10.27 -3.03 17.48
N THR A 133 -11.55 -3.11 17.11
CA THR A 133 -12.19 -4.39 16.74
C THR A 133 -11.73 -4.89 15.37
N GLU A 134 -11.46 -3.98 14.43
CA GLU A 134 -11.07 -4.28 13.06
C GLU A 134 -9.91 -3.40 12.59
N VAL A 135 -9.06 -3.98 11.75
CA VAL A 135 -7.96 -3.28 11.06
C VAL A 135 -8.03 -3.64 9.58
N PHE A 136 -7.96 -2.63 8.73
CA PHE A 136 -7.93 -2.73 7.27
C PHE A 136 -6.65 -2.08 6.73
N ILE A 137 -5.89 -2.80 5.90
CA ILE A 137 -4.63 -2.33 5.32
C ILE A 137 -4.84 -2.05 3.84
N ILE A 138 -4.38 -0.88 3.39
CA ILE A 138 -4.28 -0.52 1.99
C ILE A 138 -2.80 -0.57 1.62
N ASP A 139 -2.37 -1.68 1.03
CA ASP A 139 -1.05 -1.81 0.42
C ASP A 139 -1.09 -1.38 -1.06
N PHE A 140 -0.14 -0.56 -1.49
CA PHE A 140 -0.05 -0.15 -2.91
C PHE A 140 0.62 -1.23 -3.79
N ALA A 141 0.84 -2.42 -3.24
CA ALA A 141 1.28 -3.59 -4.00
C ALA A 141 0.13 -4.19 -4.83
N SER A 142 -1.10 -4.11 -4.32
CA SER A 142 -2.30 -4.66 -4.94
C SER A 142 -3.44 -3.64 -5.11
N ALA A 143 -3.46 -2.57 -4.31
CA ALA A 143 -4.49 -1.55 -4.37
C ALA A 143 -4.55 -0.87 -5.75
N LYS A 144 -5.75 -0.42 -6.10
CA LYS A 144 -5.99 0.42 -7.28
C LYS A 144 -6.50 1.77 -6.81
N ASN A 145 -6.32 2.77 -7.66
CA ASN A 145 -6.92 4.07 -7.46
C ASN A 145 -8.28 4.14 -8.15
N PHE A 146 -9.36 4.19 -7.36
CA PHE A 146 -10.73 4.27 -7.86
C PHE A 146 -11.22 5.69 -8.13
N SER A 147 -10.38 6.70 -7.84
CA SER A 147 -10.81 8.10 -7.83
C SER A 147 -11.38 8.51 -9.18
N THR A 148 -12.54 9.15 -9.17
CA THR A 148 -13.12 9.75 -10.39
C THR A 148 -12.54 11.13 -10.68
N ALA A 149 -11.96 11.78 -9.67
CA ALA A 149 -11.32 13.08 -9.77
C ALA A 149 -10.04 13.01 -10.60
N LYS A 150 -9.76 14.08 -11.37
CA LYS A 150 -8.58 14.18 -12.22
C LYS A 150 -7.70 15.36 -11.78
N PRO A 151 -6.36 15.20 -11.83
CA PRO A 151 -5.64 13.99 -12.21
C PRO A 151 -5.64 12.93 -11.09
N LYS A 152 -5.54 11.65 -11.47
CA LYS A 152 -5.49 10.54 -10.51
C LYS A 152 -4.07 10.37 -9.99
N ALA A 153 -3.92 10.14 -8.69
CA ALA A 153 -2.65 9.74 -8.10
C ALA A 153 -2.19 8.40 -8.70
N LEU A 154 -0.89 8.26 -8.91
CA LEU A 154 -0.29 7.08 -9.51
C LEU A 154 -0.06 6.04 -8.41
N VAL A 155 -0.71 4.88 -8.54
CA VAL A 155 -0.37 3.71 -7.74
C VAL A 155 0.64 2.89 -8.54
N SER A 156 1.90 2.95 -8.13
CA SER A 156 2.98 2.20 -8.77
C SER A 156 3.08 0.82 -8.14
N THR A 157 2.58 -0.20 -8.84
CA THR A 157 2.71 -1.61 -8.39
C THR A 157 4.17 -2.09 -8.37
N LYS A 158 5.06 -1.40 -9.10
CA LYS A 158 6.50 -1.67 -9.15
C LYS A 158 7.21 -1.26 -7.85
N THR A 159 6.91 -0.04 -7.37
CA THR A 159 7.54 0.55 -6.17
C THR A 159 6.65 0.43 -4.93
N GLN A 160 5.42 -0.09 -5.09
CA GLN A 160 4.41 -0.23 -4.02
C GLN A 160 4.12 1.10 -3.32
N ARG A 161 4.00 2.17 -4.11
CA ARG A 161 3.87 3.54 -3.62
C ARG A 161 2.75 4.28 -4.33
N LEU A 162 2.10 5.15 -3.58
CA LEU A 162 1.20 6.19 -4.08
C LEU A 162 1.98 7.49 -4.24
N THR A 163 1.98 8.05 -5.45
CA THR A 163 2.69 9.28 -5.80
C THR A 163 1.86 10.19 -6.71
N LEU A 164 2.32 11.43 -6.88
CA LEU A 164 1.81 12.32 -7.92
C LEU A 164 2.12 11.73 -9.31
N PRO A 165 1.21 11.83 -10.28
CA PRO A 165 1.49 11.39 -11.64
C PRO A 165 2.54 12.30 -12.28
N ALA A 166 3.53 11.70 -12.96
CA ALA A 166 4.50 12.44 -13.74
C ALA A 166 3.87 12.98 -15.03
N ILE A 167 3.95 14.29 -15.24
CA ILE A 167 3.55 14.98 -16.49
C ILE A 167 4.58 14.71 -17.59
N SER A 168 5.86 14.68 -17.24
CA SER A 168 6.95 14.37 -18.16
C SER A 168 8.00 13.50 -17.48
N VAL A 169 8.44 12.45 -18.17
CA VAL A 169 9.54 11.58 -17.74
C VAL A 169 10.60 11.59 -18.80
N ASN A 170 11.82 11.94 -18.43
CA ASN A 170 12.97 11.93 -19.32
C ASN A 170 14.08 11.02 -18.76
N ARG A 171 14.24 9.84 -19.35
CA ARG A 171 15.27 8.87 -18.94
C ARG A 171 16.61 9.22 -19.58
N ALA A 172 17.64 9.39 -18.77
CA ALA A 172 18.93 9.89 -19.22
C ALA A 172 19.80 8.84 -19.92
N HIS A 173 19.60 7.56 -19.64
CA HIS A 173 20.46 6.44 -20.09
C HIS A 173 19.92 5.67 -21.31
N LEU A 174 18.88 6.17 -21.99
CA LEU A 174 18.25 5.46 -23.10
C LEU A 174 19.16 5.39 -24.35
N PRO A 175 19.35 4.20 -24.95
CA PRO A 175 20.29 4.00 -26.06
C PRO A 175 19.89 4.67 -27.39
N ASN A 176 18.63 5.09 -27.56
CA ASN A 176 18.12 5.73 -28.78
C ASN A 176 18.14 7.28 -28.74
N ARG A 177 18.85 7.89 -27.79
CA ARG A 177 19.15 9.33 -27.86
C ARG A 177 20.31 9.52 -28.83
N ASN A 178 20.00 9.97 -30.05
CA ASN A 178 20.94 10.09 -31.20
C ASN A 178 22.26 10.85 -30.95
N GLU A 179 22.49 11.44 -29.77
CA GLU A 179 23.69 12.22 -29.43
C GLU A 179 24.29 11.89 -28.04
N HIS A 180 23.65 11.02 -27.24
CA HIS A 180 24.05 10.79 -25.86
C HIS A 180 24.38 9.33 -25.56
N VAL A 181 25.67 9.01 -25.45
CA VAL A 181 26.17 7.71 -25.00
C VAL A 181 26.19 7.67 -23.46
N THR A 182 25.73 6.57 -22.88
CA THR A 182 25.87 6.26 -21.45
C THR A 182 26.79 5.06 -21.27
N THR A 183 27.69 5.14 -20.30
CA THR A 183 28.61 4.05 -19.94
C THR A 183 28.37 3.65 -18.50
N VAL A 184 28.23 2.35 -18.26
CA VAL A 184 28.03 1.80 -16.92
C VAL A 184 29.23 0.94 -16.51
N TYR A 185 29.71 1.11 -15.28
CA TYR A 185 30.77 0.27 -14.72
C TYR A 185 30.57 0.10 -13.21
N THR A 186 31.15 -0.95 -12.63
CA THR A 186 30.97 -1.30 -11.23
C THR A 186 32.30 -1.39 -10.48
N ASN A 187 32.30 -1.13 -9.18
CA ASN A 187 33.40 -1.36 -8.26
C ASN A 187 32.91 -2.08 -7.01
N THR A 188 33.48 -3.24 -6.70
CA THR A 188 33.10 -4.03 -5.52
C THR A 188 34.07 -3.79 -4.37
N VAL A 189 33.54 -3.35 -3.23
CA VAL A 189 34.25 -3.17 -1.97
C VAL A 189 33.86 -4.34 -1.06
N SER A 190 34.70 -5.36 -1.01
CA SER A 190 34.53 -6.55 -0.17
C SER A 190 35.87 -7.24 0.07
N PRO A 191 36.09 -7.86 1.25
CA PRO A 191 37.27 -8.68 1.55
C PRO A 191 37.27 -10.07 0.88
N GLY A 192 36.18 -10.48 0.20
CA GLY A 192 36.04 -11.81 -0.39
C GLY A 192 36.56 -11.99 -1.81
N ASP A 193 36.73 -13.26 -2.21
CA ASP A 193 37.05 -13.66 -3.57
C ASP A 193 35.87 -13.38 -4.51
N ARG A 194 36.19 -12.89 -5.72
CA ARG A 194 35.23 -12.30 -6.65
C ARG A 194 35.21 -13.08 -7.95
N PHE A 195 34.03 -13.19 -8.54
CA PHE A 195 33.89 -13.61 -9.93
C PHE A 195 33.48 -12.42 -10.80
N GLU A 196 34.40 -11.96 -11.65
CA GLU A 196 34.30 -10.67 -12.34
C GLU A 196 34.00 -10.79 -13.86
N LYS A 197 33.91 -12.01 -14.40
CA LYS A 197 33.67 -12.24 -15.83
C LYS A 197 32.44 -13.08 -16.03
N ASP A 198 31.33 -12.49 -16.48
CA ASP A 198 30.42 -13.07 -17.49
C ASP A 198 29.13 -12.23 -17.69
N LEU A 199 28.86 -11.20 -16.87
CA LEU A 199 27.70 -10.30 -17.07
C LEU A 199 28.14 -8.85 -17.20
N ASP A 200 27.93 -8.27 -18.38
CA ASP A 200 28.26 -6.87 -18.70
C ASP A 200 27.38 -5.91 -17.85
N PRO A 201 27.97 -4.94 -17.11
CA PRO A 201 27.21 -3.91 -16.40
C PRO A 201 26.21 -3.13 -17.29
N MET A 202 26.41 -3.10 -18.61
CA MET A 202 25.44 -2.52 -19.54
C MET A 202 24.09 -3.23 -19.53
N GLY A 203 24.04 -4.50 -19.10
CA GLY A 203 22.79 -5.24 -18.90
C GLY A 203 21.87 -4.64 -17.83
N MET A 204 22.35 -3.68 -17.02
CA MET A 204 21.50 -2.94 -16.07
C MET A 204 20.68 -1.81 -16.71
N VAL A 205 20.99 -1.38 -17.93
CA VAL A 205 20.41 -0.14 -18.52
C VAL A 205 19.88 -0.33 -19.95
N ASP A 206 19.93 -1.55 -20.48
CA ASP A 206 19.56 -1.86 -21.87
C ASP A 206 18.05 -2.14 -22.07
N GLN A 207 17.27 -2.04 -20.99
CA GLN A 207 15.80 -2.19 -20.94
C GLN A 207 15.26 -3.58 -21.33
N LYS A 208 16.13 -4.58 -21.41
CA LYS A 208 15.71 -5.94 -21.72
C LYS A 208 15.49 -6.70 -20.41
N PRO A 209 14.29 -7.25 -20.17
CA PRO A 209 14.03 -7.97 -18.91
C PRO A 209 14.88 -9.24 -18.75
N GLU A 210 15.39 -9.78 -19.85
CA GLU A 210 16.27 -10.95 -19.89
C GLU A 210 17.75 -10.67 -19.58
N THR A 211 18.19 -9.41 -19.61
CA THR A 211 19.56 -9.00 -19.30
C THR A 211 19.63 -8.43 -17.89
N PHE A 212 20.76 -8.66 -17.23
CA PHE A 212 21.03 -8.18 -15.89
C PHE A 212 22.52 -8.23 -15.62
N TRP A 213 22.94 -7.56 -14.56
CA TRP A 213 24.27 -7.72 -13.99
C TRP A 213 24.20 -8.42 -12.64
N ALA A 214 25.15 -9.30 -12.37
CA ALA A 214 25.31 -9.90 -11.06
C ALA A 214 26.77 -10.25 -10.79
N THR A 215 27.14 -10.24 -9.52
CA THR A 215 28.43 -10.70 -9.02
C THR A 215 28.22 -11.67 -7.88
N LEU A 216 29.00 -12.75 -7.86
CA LEU A 216 29.08 -13.69 -6.74
C LEU A 216 30.33 -13.39 -5.92
N ILE A 217 30.14 -13.24 -4.61
CA ILE A 217 31.20 -12.98 -3.64
C ILE A 217 31.14 -14.09 -2.60
N MET A 218 32.27 -14.77 -2.36
CA MET A 218 32.36 -15.82 -1.34
C MET A 218 33.35 -15.43 -0.24
N THR A 219 32.97 -15.68 1.01
CA THR A 219 33.79 -15.41 2.20
C THR A 219 33.73 -16.54 3.22
N ASP A 220 34.76 -16.64 4.06
CA ASP A 220 34.82 -17.60 5.18
C ASP A 220 33.96 -17.19 6.37
N VAL A 221 33.75 -15.89 6.53
CA VAL A 221 32.95 -15.28 7.59
C VAL A 221 31.96 -14.27 6.99
N PRO A 222 30.83 -13.99 7.64
CA PRO A 222 29.94 -12.92 7.22
C PRO A 222 30.71 -11.60 7.11
N VAL A 223 30.49 -10.86 6.02
CA VAL A 223 31.17 -9.59 5.77
C VAL A 223 30.63 -8.53 6.71
N THR A 224 31.51 -7.79 7.38
CA THR A 224 31.18 -6.56 8.11
C THR A 224 32.31 -5.57 7.87
N GLN A 225 32.00 -4.38 7.36
CA GLN A 225 33.01 -3.41 6.97
C GLN A 225 32.60 -1.96 7.27
N GLU A 226 33.58 -1.10 7.52
CA GLU A 226 33.37 0.35 7.53
C GLU A 226 33.37 0.86 6.09
N TYR A 227 32.26 1.48 5.69
CA TYR A 227 32.13 2.12 4.39
C TYR A 227 32.16 3.64 4.53
N LEU A 228 33.00 4.30 3.74
CA LEU A 228 33.08 5.76 3.68
C LEU A 228 32.13 6.29 2.60
N THR A 229 31.04 6.92 3.03
CA THR A 229 30.07 7.54 2.12
C THR A 229 30.66 8.79 1.45
N SER A 230 30.04 9.26 0.35
CA SER A 230 30.48 10.47 -0.36
C SER A 230 30.40 11.77 0.47
N GLY A 231 29.71 11.74 1.60
CA GLY A 231 29.63 12.85 2.55
C GLY A 231 30.69 12.79 3.66
N ASP A 232 31.74 11.98 3.48
CA ASP A 232 32.79 11.69 4.48
C ASP A 232 32.27 11.08 5.80
N LYS A 233 31.04 10.57 5.81
CA LYS A 233 30.46 9.84 6.94
C LYS A 233 30.85 8.37 6.83
N LYS A 234 31.47 7.83 7.88
CA LYS A 234 31.70 6.40 8.04
C LYS A 234 30.44 5.72 8.55
N ILE A 235 30.03 4.65 7.89
CA ILE A 235 28.92 3.79 8.32
C ILE A 235 29.40 2.34 8.41
N THR A 236 28.91 1.60 9.40
CA THR A 236 29.14 0.15 9.48
C THR A 236 28.11 -0.53 8.61
N VAL A 237 28.57 -1.30 7.63
CA VAL A 237 27.72 -2.06 6.70
C VAL A 237 27.94 -3.54 6.93
N ASN A 238 26.84 -4.27 7.12
CA ASN A 238 26.84 -5.72 7.13
C ASN A 238 26.70 -6.18 5.67
N GLY A 239 27.63 -6.98 5.17
CA GLY A 239 27.66 -7.44 3.78
C GLY A 239 28.60 -6.68 2.84
N PRO A 240 28.84 -7.22 1.63
CA PRO A 240 29.64 -6.57 0.60
C PRO A 240 28.92 -5.34 0.04
N VAL A 241 29.71 -4.35 -0.36
CA VAL A 241 29.22 -3.12 -1.01
C VAL A 241 29.63 -3.11 -2.48
N VAL A 242 28.68 -2.80 -3.35
CA VAL A 242 28.92 -2.59 -4.77
C VAL A 242 28.59 -1.15 -5.12
N GLU A 243 29.53 -0.45 -5.73
CA GLU A 243 29.33 0.86 -6.33
C GLU A 243 29.06 0.71 -7.82
N ILE A 244 27.92 1.21 -8.30
CA ILE A 244 27.57 1.30 -9.72
C ILE A 244 27.74 2.74 -10.17
N TYR A 245 28.43 2.94 -11.28
CA TYR A 245 28.67 4.23 -11.89
C TYR A 245 27.94 4.31 -13.22
N VAL A 246 27.11 5.33 -13.38
CA VAL A 246 26.39 5.65 -14.61
C VAL A 246 26.95 6.97 -15.15
N SER A 247 27.80 6.88 -16.17
CA SER A 247 28.52 8.00 -16.77
C SER A 247 27.79 8.48 -18.02
N PHE A 248 27.46 9.78 -18.07
CA PHE A 248 26.74 10.39 -19.19
C PHE A 248 27.72 11.11 -20.13
N SER A 249 27.47 10.99 -21.43
CA SER A 249 28.21 11.74 -22.45
C SER A 249 28.02 13.26 -22.33
N GLY A 250 26.86 13.73 -21.86
CA GLY A 250 26.54 15.14 -21.60
C GLY A 250 26.23 15.42 -20.13
N LEU A 251 25.86 16.67 -19.82
CA LEU A 251 25.27 17.02 -18.54
C LEU A 251 23.77 16.70 -18.57
N GLU A 252 23.35 15.70 -17.82
CA GLU A 252 21.96 15.29 -17.75
C GLU A 252 21.31 15.88 -16.50
N ARG A 253 20.09 16.37 -16.67
CA ARG A 253 19.26 16.81 -15.54
C ARG A 253 18.59 15.57 -14.94
N LEU A 254 18.60 15.43 -13.61
CA LEU A 254 18.12 14.24 -12.90
C LEU A 254 17.47 14.62 -11.57
N ASN A 255 16.47 13.86 -11.15
CA ASN A 255 15.84 13.98 -9.83
C ASN A 255 15.35 12.64 -9.25
N VAL A 256 15.42 11.55 -10.03
CA VAL A 256 15.00 10.20 -9.60
C VAL A 256 16.02 9.17 -10.05
N VAL A 257 16.36 8.26 -9.13
CA VAL A 257 17.10 7.02 -9.39
C VAL A 257 16.26 5.84 -8.93
N ARG A 258 16.04 4.85 -9.79
CA ARG A 258 15.41 3.58 -9.43
C ARG A 258 16.35 2.42 -9.67
N VAL A 259 16.38 1.46 -8.76
CA VAL A 259 17.18 0.25 -8.86
C VAL A 259 16.27 -0.96 -8.67
N LEU A 260 16.32 -1.91 -9.61
CA LEU A 260 15.66 -3.20 -9.49
C LEU A 260 16.70 -4.27 -9.15
N PRO A 261 16.69 -4.82 -7.93
CA PRO A 261 17.59 -5.88 -7.51
C PRO A 261 17.43 -7.16 -8.36
N PHE A 262 18.52 -7.92 -8.47
CA PHE A 262 18.52 -9.28 -8.97
C PHE A 262 18.87 -10.26 -7.85
N GLY A 263 18.16 -11.38 -7.78
CA GLY A 263 18.34 -12.42 -6.77
C GLY A 263 17.13 -12.60 -5.86
N ASN A 264 17.25 -13.52 -4.91
CA ASN A 264 16.22 -13.85 -3.91
C ASN A 264 16.55 -13.28 -2.52
N ILE A 265 17.64 -12.53 -2.39
CA ILE A 265 18.04 -11.86 -1.16
C ILE A 265 17.95 -10.34 -1.39
N PRO A 266 17.29 -9.59 -0.48
CA PRO A 266 17.12 -8.15 -0.66
C PRO A 266 18.44 -7.39 -0.59
N ILE A 267 18.51 -6.28 -1.35
CA ILE A 267 19.62 -5.33 -1.29
C ILE A 267 19.10 -3.97 -0.79
N SER A 268 19.97 -3.18 -0.17
CA SER A 268 19.69 -1.80 0.25
C SER A 268 20.58 -0.81 -0.50
N VAL A 269 20.08 0.41 -0.76
CA VAL A 269 20.89 1.51 -1.30
C VAL A 269 21.47 2.28 -0.12
N ILE A 270 22.79 2.38 -0.02
CA ILE A 270 23.47 2.97 1.15
C ILE A 270 24.04 4.37 0.91
N ASP A 271 24.33 4.72 -0.36
CA ASP A 271 24.81 6.04 -0.75
C ASP A 271 24.42 6.29 -2.21
N VAL A 272 24.01 7.52 -2.53
CA VAL A 272 23.87 8.00 -3.90
C VAL A 272 24.60 9.32 -4.01
N ALA A 273 25.46 9.43 -5.00
CA ALA A 273 26.25 10.62 -5.21
C ALA A 273 26.37 10.96 -6.69
N TYR A 274 26.70 12.20 -7.00
CA TYR A 274 26.82 12.64 -8.38
C TYR A 274 28.03 13.53 -8.60
N ARG A 275 28.47 13.57 -9.85
CA ARG A 275 29.52 14.47 -10.32
C ARG A 275 28.88 15.58 -11.17
N PRO A 276 29.04 16.87 -10.81
CA PRO A 276 28.38 17.97 -11.51
C PRO A 276 28.99 18.31 -12.88
N SER A 277 30.19 17.81 -13.19
CA SER A 277 30.86 18.00 -14.47
C SER A 277 31.91 16.91 -14.70
N LYS A 278 32.24 16.59 -15.95
CA LYS A 278 33.32 15.62 -16.25
C LYS A 278 34.69 16.03 -15.72
N SER A 279 34.91 17.32 -15.46
CA SER A 279 36.15 17.87 -14.89
C SER A 279 36.22 17.78 -13.36
N SER A 280 35.11 17.58 -12.66
CA SER A 280 35.09 17.46 -11.21
C SER A 280 35.65 16.11 -10.78
N LYS A 281 36.63 16.10 -9.87
CA LYS A 281 37.12 14.85 -9.25
C LYS A 281 36.31 14.41 -8.03
N VAL A 282 35.46 15.29 -7.52
CA VAL A 282 34.73 15.08 -6.27
C VAL A 282 33.27 14.72 -6.57
N PHE A 283 32.79 13.66 -5.91
CA PHE A 283 31.38 13.30 -5.85
C PHE A 283 30.69 14.11 -4.75
N ARG A 284 29.50 14.64 -5.05
CA ARG A 284 28.63 15.28 -4.07
C ARG A 284 27.58 14.27 -3.64
N SER A 285 27.47 14.03 -2.34
CA SER A 285 26.43 13.17 -1.78
C SER A 285 25.04 13.79 -1.98
N LEU A 286 24.06 12.95 -2.30
CA LEU A 286 22.66 13.32 -2.29
C LEU A 286 22.04 12.94 -0.95
N PRO A 287 21.07 13.72 -0.44
CA PRO A 287 20.34 13.33 0.76
C PRO A 287 19.60 12.02 0.47
N LEU A 288 20.01 10.96 1.16
CA LEU A 288 19.35 9.67 1.11
C LEU A 288 18.40 9.58 2.31
N THR A 289 17.11 9.36 2.06
CA THR A 289 16.21 8.79 3.06
C THR A 289 16.60 7.32 3.25
N ASN A 290 16.61 6.81 4.48
CA ASN A 290 16.95 5.41 4.76
C ASN A 290 16.14 4.49 3.83
N THR A 291 16.81 3.82 2.89
CA THR A 291 16.13 2.83 2.03
C THR A 291 16.21 1.47 2.70
N GLU A 292 15.05 0.86 2.92
CA GLU A 292 15.00 -0.51 3.45
C GLU A 292 15.48 -1.53 2.40
N PRO A 293 16.07 -2.66 2.84
CA PRO A 293 16.42 -3.75 1.94
C PRO A 293 15.18 -4.25 1.20
N SER A 294 15.25 -4.33 -0.14
CA SER A 294 14.11 -4.75 -0.96
C SER A 294 14.52 -5.71 -2.06
N LEU A 295 13.55 -6.52 -2.50
CA LEU A 295 13.60 -7.30 -3.74
C LEU A 295 12.86 -6.61 -4.89
N ASN A 296 12.08 -5.58 -4.58
CA ASN A 296 11.33 -4.78 -5.56
C ASN A 296 12.14 -3.53 -5.94
N TRP A 297 11.56 -2.69 -6.80
CA TRP A 297 12.16 -1.41 -7.17
C TRP A 297 12.42 -0.54 -5.94
N ILE A 298 13.67 -0.12 -5.78
CA ILE A 298 14.09 0.87 -4.80
C ILE A 298 14.16 2.21 -5.51
N GLU A 299 13.30 3.17 -5.13
CA GLU A 299 13.28 4.51 -5.70
C GLU A 299 13.85 5.53 -4.70
N VAL A 300 14.84 6.29 -5.18
CA VAL A 300 15.47 7.40 -4.47
C VAL A 300 15.19 8.69 -5.25
N SER A 301 14.41 9.57 -4.64
CA SER A 301 14.01 10.86 -5.21
C SER A 301 14.71 12.00 -4.49
N PHE A 302 15.21 12.98 -5.24
CA PHE A 302 16.02 14.08 -4.73
C PHE A 302 15.80 15.37 -5.52
N PRO A 303 16.19 16.55 -5.00
CA PRO A 303 16.04 17.81 -5.72
C PRO A 303 16.81 17.80 -7.05
N PRO A 304 16.37 18.52 -8.09
CA PRO A 304 16.96 18.41 -9.42
C PRO A 304 18.41 18.84 -9.43
N ILE A 305 19.24 17.97 -9.99
CA ILE A 305 20.67 18.19 -10.20
C ILE A 305 20.99 18.12 -11.68
N HIS A 306 22.16 18.66 -12.04
CA HIS A 306 22.81 18.38 -13.31
C HIS A 306 24.02 17.49 -13.01
N ALA A 307 24.04 16.30 -13.60
CA ALA A 307 25.08 15.30 -13.37
C ALA A 307 25.72 14.88 -14.69
N ALA A 308 27.04 14.80 -14.68
CA ALA A 308 27.82 14.11 -15.72
C ALA A 308 28.01 12.63 -15.39
N GLU A 309 27.90 12.26 -14.10
CA GLU A 309 28.01 10.87 -13.65
C GLU A 309 27.26 10.72 -12.32
N ILE A 310 26.58 9.58 -12.12
CA ILE A 310 25.96 9.18 -10.86
C ILE A 310 26.66 7.92 -10.34
N ARG A 311 26.91 7.87 -9.03
CA ARG A 311 27.34 6.70 -8.28
C ARG A 311 26.21 6.23 -7.36
N ILE A 312 25.86 4.96 -7.44
CA ILE A 312 24.86 4.30 -6.60
C ILE A 312 25.58 3.19 -5.84
N SER A 313 25.58 3.23 -4.52
CA SER A 313 26.20 2.21 -3.68
C SER A 313 25.12 1.32 -3.07
N VAL A 314 25.22 0.01 -3.31
CA VAL A 314 24.27 -0.99 -2.80
C VAL A 314 24.96 -1.99 -1.89
N ALA A 315 24.23 -2.53 -0.91
CA ALA A 315 24.71 -3.57 0.00
C ALA A 315 23.72 -4.73 0.11
N GLN A 316 24.24 -5.94 0.32
CA GLN A 316 23.44 -7.12 0.63
C GLN A 316 23.81 -7.65 2.01
N GLU A 317 22.94 -7.45 2.99
CA GLU A 317 23.27 -7.76 4.38
C GLU A 317 23.29 -9.25 4.69
N SER A 318 22.37 -10.01 4.10
CA SER A 318 22.20 -11.43 4.39
C SER A 318 22.98 -12.31 3.42
N PRO A 319 23.92 -13.16 3.88
CA PRO A 319 24.53 -14.20 3.04
C PRO A 319 23.66 -15.45 2.96
N ARG A 320 23.89 -16.26 1.92
CA ARG A 320 23.52 -17.68 1.90
C ARG A 320 24.68 -18.50 2.43
N GLN A 321 24.45 -19.34 3.44
CA GLN A 321 25.47 -20.28 3.88
C GLN A 321 25.47 -21.50 2.96
N SER A 322 26.63 -21.83 2.40
CA SER A 322 26.85 -22.98 1.55
C SER A 322 27.90 -23.90 2.16
N LEU A 323 27.60 -25.19 2.19
CA LEU A 323 28.51 -26.23 2.66
C LEU A 323 29.20 -26.85 1.43
N LEU A 324 30.52 -26.74 1.36
CA LEU A 324 31.33 -27.32 0.30
C LEU A 324 32.13 -28.48 0.90
N THR A 325 31.80 -29.70 0.49
CA THR A 325 32.57 -30.89 0.88
C THR A 325 33.74 -31.03 -0.10
N LEU A 326 34.96 -30.75 0.36
CA LEU A 326 36.18 -30.77 -0.45
C LEU A 326 37.24 -31.67 0.19
N PRO A 327 38.08 -32.36 -0.60
CA PRO A 327 39.29 -33.00 -0.10
C PRO A 327 40.18 -31.98 0.61
N ARG A 328 40.70 -32.34 1.80
CA ARG A 328 41.56 -31.47 2.65
C ARG A 328 42.73 -30.84 1.89
N SER A 329 43.29 -31.55 0.92
CA SER A 329 44.39 -31.09 0.05
C SER A 329 44.03 -29.89 -0.83
N LEU A 330 42.74 -29.71 -1.15
CA LEU A 330 42.25 -28.66 -2.05
C LEU A 330 41.80 -27.38 -1.32
N VAL A 331 41.62 -27.43 0.01
CA VAL A 331 41.15 -26.30 0.84
C VAL A 331 42.18 -25.14 0.89
N VAL A 332 43.45 -25.41 0.64
CA VAL A 332 44.53 -24.41 0.71
C VAL A 332 44.75 -23.67 -0.63
N ASN A 333 44.13 -24.13 -1.72
CA ASN A 333 44.35 -23.57 -3.05
C ASN A 333 43.28 -22.53 -3.42
N THR A 334 43.65 -21.25 -3.43
CA THR A 334 42.79 -20.13 -3.81
C THR A 334 42.26 -20.24 -5.26
N ASP A 335 43.00 -20.87 -6.16
CA ASP A 335 42.58 -21.05 -7.56
C ASP A 335 41.36 -21.99 -7.68
N ILE A 336 41.27 -23.00 -6.80
CA ILE A 336 40.14 -23.94 -6.79
C ILE A 336 38.87 -23.23 -6.37
N PHE A 337 38.95 -22.36 -5.36
CA PHE A 337 37.78 -21.56 -4.98
C PHE A 337 37.36 -20.62 -6.10
N GLN A 338 38.28 -19.98 -6.83
CA GLN A 338 37.91 -19.20 -8.02
C GLN A 338 37.19 -20.04 -9.09
N HIS A 339 37.61 -21.29 -9.29
CA HIS A 339 36.92 -22.24 -10.16
C HIS A 339 35.54 -22.65 -9.64
N VAL A 340 35.39 -22.89 -8.33
CA VAL A 340 34.09 -23.18 -7.69
C VAL A 340 33.15 -21.97 -7.80
N VAL A 341 33.64 -20.74 -7.56
CA VAL A 341 32.84 -19.52 -7.75
C VAL A 341 32.36 -19.44 -9.21
N ARG A 342 33.24 -19.71 -10.18
CA ARG A 342 32.93 -19.67 -11.61
C ARG A 342 31.83 -20.68 -12.00
N GLU A 343 31.96 -21.93 -11.60
CA GLU A 343 30.99 -22.96 -11.95
C GLU A 343 29.66 -22.75 -11.22
N ARG A 344 29.67 -22.33 -9.95
CA ARG A 344 28.44 -21.95 -9.24
C ARG A 344 27.75 -20.74 -9.86
N ALA A 345 28.50 -19.72 -10.26
CA ALA A 345 27.92 -18.56 -10.95
C ALA A 345 27.24 -18.98 -12.26
N ARG A 346 27.87 -19.86 -13.05
CA ARG A 346 27.28 -20.41 -14.29
C ARG A 346 26.01 -21.21 -14.04
N GLN A 347 25.99 -22.06 -13.01
CA GLN A 347 24.81 -22.84 -12.63
C GLN A 347 23.65 -21.98 -12.13
N LEU A 348 23.94 -20.89 -11.42
CA LEU A 348 22.92 -19.95 -10.94
C LEU A 348 22.35 -19.07 -12.07
N ILE A 349 23.15 -18.75 -13.10
CA ILE A 349 22.79 -17.84 -14.20
C ILE A 349 22.15 -18.60 -15.39
N GLY A 350 22.60 -19.81 -15.70
CA GLY A 350 22.02 -20.66 -16.74
C GLY A 350 21.02 -21.63 -16.13
N ASN A 351 19.72 -21.34 -16.21
CA ASN A 351 18.58 -22.21 -15.86
C ASN A 351 18.92 -23.58 -15.22
N VAL A 352 18.70 -23.68 -13.91
CA VAL A 352 18.37 -24.88 -13.12
C VAL A 352 18.53 -26.21 -13.86
N PHE A 353 19.69 -26.84 -13.75
CA PHE A 353 19.89 -28.29 -13.66
C PHE A 353 21.31 -28.51 -13.13
N PHE A 354 21.54 -29.61 -12.42
CA PHE A 354 22.83 -30.04 -11.83
C PHE A 354 23.08 -29.74 -10.34
N ASP A 355 22.14 -30.10 -9.46
CA ASP A 355 22.49 -30.37 -8.05
C ASP A 355 22.60 -31.87 -7.74
N SER A 356 22.40 -32.75 -8.74
CA SER A 356 22.48 -34.21 -8.59
C SER A 356 23.50 -34.92 -9.48
N ASP A 357 23.99 -34.28 -10.55
CA ASP A 357 24.86 -34.99 -11.50
C ASP A 357 26.34 -34.85 -11.22
N LEU A 358 26.82 -33.92 -10.38
CA LEU A 358 28.25 -33.93 -10.05
C LEU A 358 28.66 -35.19 -9.27
N ARG A 359 27.82 -35.66 -8.32
CA ARG A 359 28.03 -36.96 -7.66
C ARG A 359 27.90 -38.13 -8.62
N ARG A 360 27.03 -38.02 -9.63
CA ARG A 360 26.77 -39.09 -10.60
C ARG A 360 27.83 -39.13 -11.70
N GLU A 361 28.37 -37.99 -12.11
CA GLU A 361 29.50 -37.83 -13.02
C GLU A 361 30.80 -38.20 -12.31
N ILE A 362 30.98 -37.87 -11.03
CA ILE A 362 32.11 -38.35 -10.24
C ILE A 362 32.03 -39.88 -10.10
N ALA A 363 30.88 -40.44 -9.71
CA ALA A 363 30.70 -41.89 -9.64
C ALA A 363 30.78 -42.61 -11.01
N ALA A 364 30.30 -41.97 -12.09
CA ALA A 364 30.44 -42.50 -13.46
C ALA A 364 31.88 -42.36 -13.98
N SER A 365 32.60 -41.31 -13.58
CA SER A 365 34.01 -41.12 -13.90
C SER A 365 34.87 -42.14 -13.15
N GLU A 366 34.51 -42.49 -11.91
CA GLU A 366 35.17 -43.54 -11.13
C GLU A 366 35.01 -44.90 -11.80
N SER A 367 33.79 -45.27 -12.23
CA SER A 367 33.58 -46.53 -12.96
C SER A 367 34.24 -46.55 -14.35
N LEU A 368 34.30 -45.41 -15.05
CA LEU A 368 34.99 -45.27 -16.34
C LEU A 368 36.52 -45.36 -16.17
N LEU A 369 37.07 -44.79 -15.10
CA LEU A 369 38.48 -44.87 -14.74
C LEU A 369 38.87 -46.29 -14.30
N GLU A 370 38.02 -46.97 -13.54
CA GLU A 370 38.19 -48.38 -13.16
C GLU A 370 38.18 -49.30 -14.40
N GLY A 371 37.26 -49.05 -15.34
CA GLY A 371 37.20 -49.76 -16.62
C GLY A 371 38.46 -49.53 -17.48
N ALA A 372 38.89 -48.27 -17.61
CA ALA A 372 40.11 -47.93 -18.34
C ALA A 372 41.37 -48.53 -17.71
N ARG A 373 41.46 -48.55 -16.37
CA ARG A 373 42.54 -49.20 -15.62
C ARG A 373 42.54 -50.71 -15.84
N ALA A 374 41.39 -51.37 -15.74
CA ALA A 374 41.28 -52.81 -15.96
C ALA A 374 41.65 -53.21 -17.40
N ASP A 375 41.32 -52.39 -18.39
CA ASP A 375 41.68 -52.64 -19.79
C ASP A 375 43.16 -52.37 -20.07
N LEU A 376 43.76 -51.37 -19.44
CA LEU A 376 45.20 -51.10 -19.49
C LEU A 376 46.02 -52.19 -18.77
N GLU A 377 45.56 -52.69 -17.61
CA GLU A 377 46.18 -53.83 -16.90
C GLU A 377 46.06 -55.13 -17.71
N LYS A 378 44.95 -55.34 -18.44
CA LYS A 378 44.82 -56.47 -19.39
C LYS A 378 45.79 -56.35 -20.55
N LEU A 379 45.98 -55.15 -21.11
CA LEU A 379 46.95 -54.87 -22.17
C LEU A 379 48.39 -55.12 -21.69
N LEU A 380 48.74 -54.72 -20.48
CA LEU A 380 50.04 -54.96 -19.84
C LEU A 380 50.30 -56.46 -19.57
N ASN A 381 49.26 -57.22 -19.25
CA ASN A 381 49.34 -58.66 -19.02
C ASN A 381 49.19 -59.51 -20.31
N PHE A 382 48.93 -58.88 -21.45
CA PHE A 382 48.73 -59.57 -22.73
C PHE A 382 50.07 -60.02 -23.33
N LYS A 383 50.44 -61.29 -23.13
CA LYS A 383 51.66 -61.91 -23.70
C LYS A 383 51.49 -62.32 -25.17
N GLY A 384 51.20 -61.36 -26.04
CA GLY A 384 51.20 -61.53 -27.50
C GLY A 384 52.53 -61.11 -28.15
N PRO A 385 53.00 -61.76 -29.23
CA PRO A 385 54.34 -61.56 -29.81
C PRO A 385 54.52 -60.25 -30.62
N GLN A 386 53.69 -59.22 -30.42
CA GLN A 386 53.65 -58.00 -31.26
C GLN A 386 53.58 -56.67 -30.46
N VAL A 387 53.78 -56.68 -29.14
CA VAL A 387 53.81 -55.42 -28.35
C VAL A 387 55.25 -54.95 -28.20
N SER A 388 55.56 -53.71 -28.62
CA SER A 388 56.92 -53.17 -28.49
C SER A 388 57.21 -52.75 -27.05
N ASP A 389 58.48 -52.85 -26.60
CA ASP A 389 58.92 -52.38 -25.28
C ASP A 389 58.64 -50.88 -25.03
N THR A 390 58.44 -50.12 -26.11
CA THR A 390 58.15 -48.68 -26.05
C THR A 390 56.67 -48.44 -25.72
N ASP A 391 55.79 -49.26 -26.27
CA ASP A 391 54.35 -49.23 -25.98
C ASP A 391 54.06 -49.73 -24.56
N LEU A 392 54.79 -50.74 -24.09
CA LEU A 392 54.71 -51.22 -22.70
C LEU A 392 55.10 -50.13 -21.69
N LYS A 393 56.18 -49.39 -21.95
CA LYS A 393 56.60 -48.26 -21.09
C LYS A 393 55.63 -47.08 -21.14
N ALA A 394 55.07 -46.76 -22.31
CA ALA A 394 54.05 -45.73 -22.44
C ALA A 394 52.76 -46.11 -21.70
N THR A 395 52.35 -47.37 -21.79
CA THR A 395 51.20 -47.92 -21.06
C THR A 395 51.45 -47.90 -19.55
N GLN A 396 52.68 -48.21 -19.10
CA GLN A 396 53.10 -48.10 -17.69
C GLN A 396 53.07 -46.65 -17.17
N ALA A 397 53.58 -45.69 -17.95
CA ALA A 397 53.56 -44.27 -17.56
C ALA A 397 52.13 -43.71 -17.48
N ILE A 398 51.24 -44.15 -18.37
CA ILE A 398 49.81 -43.81 -18.33
C ILE A 398 49.13 -44.44 -17.11
N LEU A 399 49.49 -45.69 -16.76
CA LEU A 399 48.98 -46.37 -15.56
C LEU A 399 49.46 -45.69 -14.27
N GLU A 400 50.72 -45.24 -14.20
CA GLU A 400 51.28 -44.48 -13.08
C GLU A 400 50.62 -43.10 -12.93
N ALA A 401 50.36 -42.41 -14.05
CA ALA A 401 49.61 -41.14 -14.03
C ALA A 401 48.14 -41.34 -13.60
N LEU A 402 47.49 -42.42 -14.05
CA LEU A 402 46.15 -42.82 -13.63
C LEU A 402 46.10 -43.19 -12.14
N ASN A 403 47.10 -43.93 -11.63
CA ASN A 403 47.22 -44.24 -10.21
C ASN A 403 47.45 -42.97 -9.38
N GLY A 404 48.22 -41.99 -9.86
CA GLY A 404 48.34 -40.69 -9.18
C GLY A 404 47.02 -39.91 -9.10
N VAL A 405 46.16 -40.02 -10.12
CA VAL A 405 44.79 -39.46 -10.10
C VAL A 405 43.87 -40.28 -9.19
N TYR A 406 44.03 -41.61 -9.15
CA TYR A 406 43.26 -42.52 -8.30
C TYR A 406 43.61 -42.35 -6.81
N ASP A 407 44.89 -42.13 -6.48
CA ASP A 407 45.35 -41.84 -5.11
C ASP A 407 44.80 -40.48 -4.62
N LEU A 408 44.67 -39.48 -5.51
CA LEU A 408 43.98 -38.21 -5.23
C LEU A 408 42.47 -38.38 -4.97
N ILE A 409 41.86 -39.43 -5.51
CA ILE A 409 40.44 -39.77 -5.33
C ILE A 409 40.26 -40.67 -4.09
N GLN A 410 41.18 -41.59 -3.79
CA GLN A 410 41.15 -42.46 -2.60
C GLN A 410 41.53 -41.78 -1.29
N ASP A 411 42.23 -40.63 -1.32
CA ASP A 411 42.38 -39.74 -0.16
C ASP A 411 41.04 -39.07 0.27
N SER A 412 39.90 -39.52 -0.26
CA SER A 412 38.53 -39.15 0.11
C SER A 412 38.13 -39.49 1.55
N ASP A 413 38.96 -40.19 2.32
CA ASP A 413 38.69 -40.43 3.74
C ASP A 413 38.89 -39.16 4.61
N ASP A 414 39.52 -38.11 4.06
CA ASP A 414 39.70 -36.80 4.72
C ASP A 414 38.92 -35.68 3.97
N LEU A 415 37.65 -35.96 3.60
CA LEU A 415 36.71 -34.94 3.15
C LEU A 415 36.39 -33.99 4.31
N ILE A 416 36.62 -32.70 4.09
CA ILE A 416 36.28 -31.66 5.07
C ILE A 416 35.13 -30.83 4.52
N ASP A 417 34.12 -30.63 5.36
CA ASP A 417 33.06 -29.68 5.10
C ASP A 417 33.56 -28.26 5.38
N VAL A 418 33.74 -27.49 4.31
CA VAL A 418 34.09 -26.08 4.37
C VAL A 418 32.81 -25.27 4.23
N SER A 419 32.43 -24.55 5.29
CA SER A 419 31.33 -23.60 5.20
C SER A 419 31.81 -22.29 4.59
N LYS A 420 31.13 -21.82 3.56
CA LYS A 420 31.33 -20.50 2.94
C LYS A 420 30.03 -19.70 3.01
N TYR A 421 30.17 -18.39 3.10
CA TYR A 421 29.09 -17.43 3.00
C TYR A 421 29.08 -16.84 1.58
N GLU A 422 27.96 -16.96 0.90
CA GLU A 422 27.77 -16.55 -0.49
C GLU A 422 26.86 -15.32 -0.56
N TYR A 423 27.33 -14.31 -1.28
CA TYR A 423 26.57 -13.11 -1.61
C TYR A 423 26.41 -13.04 -3.13
N LEU A 424 25.18 -13.19 -3.60
CA LEU A 424 24.81 -12.98 -5.00
C LEU A 424 24.20 -11.59 -5.13
N VAL A 425 25.04 -10.58 -5.32
CA VAL A 425 24.59 -9.20 -5.48
C VAL A 425 24.36 -8.96 -6.96
N GLY A 426 23.15 -8.60 -7.35
CA GLY A 426 22.86 -8.25 -8.73
C GLY A 426 21.83 -7.15 -8.87
N ILE A 427 21.80 -6.57 -10.07
CA ILE A 427 20.86 -5.54 -10.47
C ILE A 427 20.34 -5.90 -11.85
N ARG A 428 19.01 -6.00 -11.95
CA ARG A 428 18.31 -6.25 -13.19
C ARG A 428 18.14 -4.98 -14.01
N ASP A 429 17.80 -3.86 -13.37
CA ASP A 429 17.52 -2.61 -14.10
C ASP A 429 17.85 -1.38 -13.24
N ILE A 430 18.35 -0.31 -13.86
CA ILE A 430 18.60 0.99 -13.26
C ILE A 430 17.96 2.08 -14.11
N GLU A 431 17.05 2.83 -13.50
CA GLU A 431 16.46 4.00 -14.13
C GLU A 431 17.01 5.29 -13.52
N THR A 432 17.81 6.03 -14.29
CA THR A 432 18.15 7.43 -14.01
C THR A 432 17.27 8.36 -14.84
N SER A 433 16.49 9.22 -14.20
CA SER A 433 15.52 10.06 -14.90
C SER A 433 15.32 11.44 -14.28
N TYR A 434 14.75 12.31 -15.11
CA TYR A 434 14.16 13.58 -14.71
C TYR A 434 12.65 13.52 -14.89
N GLU A 435 11.94 13.63 -13.78
CA GLU A 435 10.48 13.58 -13.72
C GLU A 435 9.91 14.91 -13.26
N VAL A 436 8.81 15.33 -13.89
CA VAL A 436 8.07 16.52 -13.51
C VAL A 436 6.68 16.08 -13.08
N TYR A 437 6.28 16.38 -11.86
CA TYR A 437 5.04 15.90 -11.28
C TYR A 437 3.89 16.91 -11.43
N ALA A 438 2.66 16.38 -11.49
CA ALA A 438 1.46 17.19 -11.39
C ALA A 438 1.37 17.88 -10.01
N PRO A 439 0.78 19.09 -9.93
CA PRO A 439 0.68 19.84 -8.67
C PRO A 439 -0.29 19.23 -7.65
N GLU A 440 -1.29 18.48 -8.11
CA GLU A 440 -2.30 17.85 -7.27
C GLU A 440 -2.66 16.51 -7.91
N ALA A 441 -3.03 15.52 -7.10
CA ALA A 441 -3.64 14.30 -7.57
C ALA A 441 -4.51 13.63 -6.49
N HIS A 442 -5.52 12.89 -6.93
CA HIS A 442 -6.51 12.29 -6.03
C HIS A 442 -6.39 10.77 -6.00
N PHE A 443 -6.55 10.22 -4.80
CA PHE A 443 -6.61 8.80 -4.51
C PHE A 443 -7.95 8.46 -3.85
N GLU A 444 -8.52 7.32 -4.23
CA GLU A 444 -9.68 6.73 -3.58
C GLU A 444 -9.41 5.23 -3.43
N SER A 445 -9.55 4.74 -2.20
CA SER A 445 -9.37 3.33 -1.87
C SER A 445 -10.49 2.46 -2.44
N GLU A 446 -10.31 1.14 -2.34
CA GLU A 446 -11.43 0.20 -2.47
C GLU A 446 -12.50 0.49 -1.42
N LEU A 447 -13.75 0.20 -1.78
CA LEU A 447 -14.91 0.36 -0.90
C LEU A 447 -14.88 -0.75 0.15
N TYR A 448 -14.69 -0.38 1.42
CA TYR A 448 -14.83 -1.29 2.55
C TYR A 448 -16.28 -1.30 3.03
N GLN A 449 -16.88 -2.48 3.16
CA GLN A 449 -18.23 -2.63 3.71
C GLN A 449 -18.12 -3.16 5.14
N PRO A 450 -18.27 -2.30 6.16
CA PRO A 450 -18.19 -2.76 7.54
C PRO A 450 -19.37 -3.70 7.83
N GLN A 451 -19.13 -4.73 8.64
CA GLN A 451 -20.17 -5.70 8.99
C GLN A 451 -21.22 -5.12 9.94
N ALA A 452 -20.85 -4.04 10.63
CA ALA A 452 -21.67 -3.34 11.60
C ALA A 452 -21.42 -1.83 11.50
N THR A 453 -22.18 -1.07 12.26
CA THR A 453 -21.97 0.36 12.41
C THR A 453 -20.59 0.64 13.00
N LEU A 454 -19.84 1.53 12.36
CA LEU A 454 -18.59 2.04 12.91
C LEU A 454 -18.91 2.97 14.07
N SER A 455 -18.27 2.76 15.22
CA SER A 455 -18.33 3.68 16.35
C SER A 455 -17.19 4.69 16.32
N GLU A 456 -15.98 4.23 16.01
CA GLU A 456 -14.78 5.06 15.90
C GLU A 456 -13.96 4.64 14.69
N VAL A 457 -13.35 5.62 14.01
CA VAL A 457 -12.39 5.37 12.92
C VAL A 457 -11.15 6.26 13.10
N SER A 458 -9.98 5.65 12.98
CA SER A 458 -8.68 6.30 12.96
C SER A 458 -7.86 5.80 11.77
N ILE A 459 -6.88 6.58 11.31
CA ILE A 459 -5.94 6.11 10.27
C ILE A 459 -4.49 6.31 10.72
N GLU A 460 -3.63 5.42 10.28
CA GLU A 460 -2.18 5.60 10.26
C GLU A 460 -1.68 5.55 8.82
N VAL A 461 -0.67 6.36 8.52
CA VAL A 461 -0.15 6.51 7.17
C VAL A 461 1.36 6.48 7.21
N ASP A 462 1.96 5.60 6.43
CA ASP A 462 3.41 5.59 6.22
C ASP A 462 3.74 6.49 5.04
N SER A 463 3.89 7.79 5.33
CA SER A 463 4.21 8.82 4.36
C SER A 463 5.67 9.28 4.49
N SER A 464 6.30 9.55 3.34
CA SER A 464 7.62 10.19 3.29
C SER A 464 7.57 11.43 2.39
N ARG A 465 8.22 12.49 2.87
CA ARG A 465 8.28 13.80 2.23
C ARG A 465 9.70 14.35 2.33
N ILE A 466 10.13 15.09 1.32
CA ILE A 466 11.47 15.69 1.29
C ILE A 466 11.44 17.03 2.05
N PRO A 467 12.12 17.16 3.22
CA PRO A 467 12.17 18.43 3.92
C PRO A 467 13.07 19.43 3.19
N ARG A 468 12.66 20.69 3.22
CA ARG A 468 13.40 21.86 2.75
C ARG A 468 13.89 22.67 3.94
N LYS A 469 14.98 23.41 3.77
CA LYS A 469 15.50 24.35 4.78
C LYS A 469 15.46 25.77 4.22
N ASN A 470 14.93 26.68 5.01
CA ASN A 470 15.06 28.13 4.80
C ASN A 470 15.65 28.78 6.06
N SER A 471 15.74 30.12 6.09
CA SER A 471 16.25 30.89 7.23
C SER A 471 15.47 30.71 8.53
N TRP A 472 14.30 30.09 8.49
CA TRP A 472 13.37 29.95 9.60
C TRP A 472 13.24 28.50 10.10
N GLY A 473 13.79 27.52 9.36
CA GLY A 473 13.80 26.12 9.76
C GLY A 473 13.52 25.15 8.62
N GLU A 474 13.10 23.95 9.00
CA GLU A 474 12.68 22.90 8.07
C GLU A 474 11.19 23.04 7.73
N TYR A 475 10.84 22.86 6.47
CA TYR A 475 9.46 22.91 5.96
C TYR A 475 9.25 21.93 4.81
N PHE A 476 8.00 21.67 4.42
CA PHE A 476 7.65 20.79 3.30
C PHE A 476 6.97 21.55 2.16
N ASP A 477 7.38 21.26 0.92
CA ASP A 477 6.77 21.77 -0.32
C ASP A 477 5.57 20.91 -0.77
N THR A 478 5.24 19.84 -0.04
CA THR A 478 4.22 18.84 -0.40
C THR A 478 3.34 18.51 0.80
N SER A 479 2.06 18.29 0.56
CA SER A 479 1.10 17.81 1.56
C SER A 479 0.39 16.53 1.10
N VAL A 480 -0.09 15.77 2.07
CA VAL A 480 -0.99 14.64 1.86
C VAL A 480 -2.18 14.83 2.78
N GLU A 481 -3.36 14.95 2.21
CA GLU A 481 -4.59 15.30 2.91
C GLU A 481 -5.57 14.12 2.84
N TRP A 482 -6.14 13.73 3.99
CA TRP A 482 -6.94 12.50 4.09
C TRP A 482 -8.38 12.79 4.52
N THR A 483 -9.35 12.23 3.80
CA THR A 483 -10.77 12.35 4.12
C THR A 483 -11.39 10.95 4.13
N LEU A 484 -12.27 10.68 5.09
CA LEU A 484 -13.08 9.47 5.12
C LEU A 484 -14.42 9.72 4.43
N ASP A 485 -14.81 8.81 3.56
CA ASP A 485 -16.16 8.73 3.00
C ASP A 485 -16.91 7.58 3.70
N LEU A 486 -17.98 7.94 4.42
CA LEU A 486 -18.79 7.02 5.23
C LEU A 486 -20.17 6.72 4.61
N GLY A 487 -20.41 7.12 3.36
CA GLY A 487 -21.73 7.03 2.71
C GLY A 487 -22.30 8.39 2.28
N GLU A 488 -23.51 8.38 1.71
CA GLU A 488 -24.14 9.55 1.04
C GLU A 488 -23.94 10.91 1.76
N GLY A 489 -22.96 11.68 1.27
CA GLY A 489 -22.64 13.04 1.73
C GLY A 489 -21.89 13.14 3.07
N ARG A 490 -21.37 12.03 3.60
CA ARG A 490 -20.61 11.97 4.86
C ARG A 490 -19.11 11.93 4.60
N LEU A 491 -18.56 13.07 4.20
CA LEU A 491 -17.12 13.27 4.04
C LEU A 491 -16.55 13.92 5.30
N ILE A 492 -15.65 13.23 5.99
CA ILE A 492 -15.05 13.71 7.23
C ILE A 492 -13.54 13.84 7.06
N PRO A 493 -12.97 15.05 7.16
CA PRO A 493 -11.53 15.25 7.28
C PRO A 493 -10.92 14.45 8.44
N ILE A 494 -9.81 13.78 8.20
CA ILE A 494 -9.05 13.09 9.25
C ILE A 494 -7.55 13.38 9.12
N HIS A 495 -6.86 13.38 10.26
CA HIS A 495 -5.40 13.47 10.38
C HIS A 495 -4.84 12.11 10.85
N PRO A 496 -3.76 11.59 10.24
CA PRO A 496 -3.19 10.32 10.68
C PRO A 496 -2.66 10.41 12.12
N ILE A 497 -3.01 9.42 12.95
CA ILE A 497 -2.64 9.41 14.38
C ILE A 497 -1.12 9.26 14.60
N ASN A 498 -0.41 8.65 13.65
CA ASN A 498 1.03 8.46 13.69
C ASN A 498 1.83 9.68 13.19
N GLU A 499 1.19 10.65 12.52
CA GLU A 499 1.83 11.88 12.07
C GLU A 499 1.87 12.92 13.19
N THR A 500 2.88 12.81 14.05
CA THR A 500 3.14 13.74 15.15
C THR A 500 4.24 14.75 14.81
N GLY A 501 4.07 15.97 15.30
CA GLY A 501 5.04 17.05 15.16
C GLY A 501 6.20 16.94 16.16
N LYS A 502 7.04 17.97 16.17
CA LYS A 502 8.20 18.06 17.08
C LYS A 502 7.85 18.02 18.58
N PHE A 503 6.58 18.29 18.92
CA PHE A 503 6.10 18.37 20.30
C PHE A 503 5.27 17.15 20.74
N SER A 504 5.33 16.05 19.98
CA SER A 504 4.49 14.86 20.19
C SER A 504 2.98 15.12 20.09
N THR A 505 2.58 16.32 19.69
CA THR A 505 1.21 16.68 19.32
C THR A 505 0.99 16.38 17.84
N PRO A 506 -0.22 15.95 17.43
CA PRO A 506 -0.56 15.82 16.01
C PRO A 506 -0.44 17.19 15.33
N THR A 507 0.36 17.28 14.27
CA THR A 507 0.55 18.55 13.54
C THR A 507 0.34 18.36 12.05
N VAL A 508 -0.45 19.26 11.47
CA VAL A 508 -0.56 19.41 10.02
C VAL A 508 0.61 20.25 9.54
N GLN A 509 1.21 19.84 8.43
CA GLN A 509 2.33 20.55 7.81
C GLN A 509 2.05 20.77 6.33
N GLY A 510 1.87 22.04 5.96
CA GLY A 510 1.70 22.47 4.58
C GLY A 510 0.29 22.25 4.03
N GLU A 511 -0.75 22.25 4.84
CA GLU A 511 -2.14 22.21 4.36
C GLU A 511 -2.45 23.43 3.50
N LEU A 512 -3.08 23.21 2.35
CA LEU A 512 -3.46 24.29 1.43
C LEU A 512 -4.71 25.02 1.91
N LEU A 513 -4.60 26.34 2.06
CA LEU A 513 -5.72 27.20 2.42
C LEU A 513 -6.38 27.81 1.19
N GLN A 514 -7.71 27.66 1.10
CA GLN A 514 -8.51 28.31 0.06
C GLN A 514 -9.11 29.62 0.58
N PHE A 515 -8.45 30.73 0.25
CA PHE A 515 -8.88 32.06 0.67
C PHE A 515 -10.03 32.60 -0.21
N SER A 516 -11.08 33.12 0.44
CA SER A 516 -12.10 33.96 -0.20
C SER A 516 -11.44 35.18 -0.81
N ARG A 517 -11.67 35.43 -2.11
CA ARG A 517 -11.14 36.63 -2.79
C ARG A 517 -11.74 37.93 -2.25
N ILE A 518 -12.89 37.86 -1.61
CA ILE A 518 -13.62 39.01 -1.08
C ILE A 518 -13.15 39.28 0.35
N ASP A 519 -13.25 38.27 1.21
CA ASP A 519 -13.06 38.43 2.65
C ASP A 519 -11.62 38.18 3.08
N LYS A 520 -10.79 37.62 2.19
CA LYS A 520 -9.40 37.19 2.47
C LYS A 520 -9.33 36.25 3.67
N LYS A 521 -10.37 35.45 3.83
CA LYS A 521 -10.54 34.43 4.87
C LYS A 521 -10.42 33.04 4.29
N ALA A 522 -9.72 32.16 5.01
CA ALA A 522 -9.70 30.73 4.75
C ALA A 522 -9.90 29.98 6.07
N ASN A 523 -10.54 28.81 5.99
CA ASN A 523 -10.68 27.92 7.14
C ASN A 523 -9.77 26.71 6.96
N THR A 524 -9.21 26.22 8.07
CA THR A 524 -8.57 24.90 8.08
C THR A 524 -9.61 23.80 7.91
N ARG A 525 -9.18 22.70 7.30
CA ARG A 525 -9.99 21.52 7.04
C ARG A 525 -10.16 20.65 8.29
N LEU A 526 -9.08 20.50 9.07
CA LEU A 526 -9.09 19.77 10.34
C LEU A 526 -9.31 20.72 11.51
N GLY A 527 -9.81 20.17 12.60
CA GLY A 527 -9.91 20.87 13.86
C GLY A 527 -8.54 21.18 14.44
N ALA A 528 -8.36 22.37 14.99
CA ALA A 528 -7.16 22.81 15.66
C ALA A 528 -7.33 22.78 17.18
N ASP A 529 -6.26 22.39 17.86
CA ASP A 529 -6.24 22.33 19.32
C ASP A 529 -6.21 23.75 19.93
N THR A 530 -5.39 24.62 19.32
CA THR A 530 -5.18 25.99 19.79
C THR A 530 -5.36 27.02 18.67
N ASN A 531 -5.44 28.31 19.01
CA ASN A 531 -5.47 29.40 18.01
C ASN A 531 -4.08 29.66 17.40
N ASN A 532 -3.09 28.82 17.67
CA ASN A 532 -1.70 29.05 17.28
C ASN A 532 -1.41 28.43 15.91
N VAL A 533 -1.08 29.30 14.94
CA VAL A 533 -0.48 28.87 13.68
C VAL A 533 1.03 28.78 13.86
N LEU A 534 1.59 27.59 13.60
CA LEU A 534 3.03 27.34 13.68
C LEU A 534 3.77 28.09 12.56
N ALA A 535 3.23 28.02 11.33
CA ALA A 535 3.72 28.79 10.19
C ALA A 535 2.61 28.98 9.16
N LEU A 536 2.42 30.21 8.68
CA LEU A 536 1.65 30.51 7.48
C LEU A 536 2.64 30.86 6.36
N LYS A 537 2.49 30.28 5.17
CA LYS A 537 3.42 30.43 4.06
C LYS A 537 2.69 30.94 2.83
N GLN A 538 3.33 31.84 2.10
CA GLN A 538 2.93 32.30 0.77
C GLN A 538 3.98 31.83 -0.23
N ASP A 539 3.58 30.96 -1.16
CA ASP A 539 4.46 30.35 -2.16
C ASP A 539 5.74 29.71 -1.55
N GLY A 540 5.57 29.12 -0.36
CA GLY A 540 6.64 28.49 0.42
C GLY A 540 7.43 29.43 1.35
N ASN A 541 7.24 30.75 1.24
CA ASN A 541 7.88 31.73 2.11
C ASN A 541 7.01 32.01 3.34
N ILE A 542 7.60 31.96 4.54
CA ILE A 542 6.86 32.20 5.78
C ILE A 542 6.43 33.67 5.85
N LEU A 543 5.13 33.88 6.08
CA LEU A 543 4.55 35.19 6.34
C LEU A 543 4.83 35.63 7.78
N PRO A 544 5.14 36.91 8.01
CA PRO A 544 5.25 37.43 9.37
C PRO A 544 3.90 37.36 10.08
N LYS A 545 3.89 37.18 11.41
CA LYS A 545 2.65 37.16 12.22
C LYS A 545 1.83 38.44 12.11
N THR A 546 2.43 39.55 11.70
CA THR A 546 1.74 40.82 11.41
C THR A 546 0.98 40.81 10.08
N GLY A 547 1.13 39.76 9.25
CA GLY A 547 0.48 39.65 7.95
C GLY A 547 -0.90 38.97 7.98
N TYR A 548 -1.32 38.43 9.13
CA TYR A 548 -2.57 37.70 9.25
C TYR A 548 -3.14 37.72 10.67
N THR A 549 -4.43 37.43 10.80
CA THR A 549 -5.12 37.17 12.06
C THR A 549 -5.70 35.76 12.06
N VAL A 550 -5.82 35.17 13.24
CA VAL A 550 -6.32 33.79 13.41
C VAL A 550 -7.42 33.81 14.46
N VAL A 551 -8.57 33.21 14.13
CA VAL A 551 -9.71 33.01 15.03
C VAL A 551 -10.07 31.53 14.98
N ARG A 552 -10.18 30.86 16.12
CA ARG A 552 -10.65 29.48 16.18
C ARG A 552 -12.16 29.48 16.29
N ASN A 553 -12.84 28.86 15.34
CA ASN A 553 -14.29 28.69 15.38
C ASN A 553 -14.63 27.48 16.24
N VAL A 554 -15.41 27.67 17.29
CA VAL A 554 -15.82 26.60 18.22
C VAL A 554 -17.04 25.85 17.68
N ALA A 555 -16.84 25.09 16.59
CA ALA A 555 -17.82 24.12 16.09
C ALA A 555 -17.58 22.72 16.71
N THR A 556 -18.36 21.71 16.32
CA THR A 556 -18.15 20.30 16.74
C THR A 556 -16.73 19.82 16.47
N ILE A 557 -16.12 20.29 15.38
CA ILE A 557 -14.68 20.14 15.11
C ILE A 557 -14.12 21.57 14.98
N PRO A 558 -13.31 22.05 15.93
CA PRO A 558 -12.98 23.47 16.04
C PRO A 558 -11.94 23.89 15.00
N THR A 559 -12.32 24.64 13.96
CA THR A 559 -11.42 25.01 12.85
C THR A 559 -10.74 26.37 13.05
N LEU A 560 -9.62 26.65 12.38
CA LEU A 560 -9.01 27.99 12.37
C LEU A 560 -9.49 28.77 11.14
N THR A 561 -10.11 29.93 11.39
CA THR A 561 -10.28 30.99 10.40
C THR A 561 -9.05 31.87 10.38
N ILE A 562 -8.37 31.93 9.24
CA ILE A 562 -7.22 32.80 9.00
C ILE A 562 -7.66 33.93 8.09
N THR A 563 -7.40 35.18 8.49
CA THR A 563 -7.66 36.37 7.67
C THR A 563 -6.34 37.03 7.28
N LEU A 564 -6.09 37.23 6.00
CA LEU A 564 -4.89 37.91 5.51
C LEU A 564 -5.07 39.43 5.49
N ASN A 565 -4.01 40.14 5.87
CA ASN A 565 -3.94 41.60 5.74
C ASN A 565 -3.69 42.01 4.28
N ASP A 566 -4.17 43.20 3.91
CA ASP A 566 -4.14 43.68 2.52
C ASP A 566 -2.75 43.68 1.90
N ASP A 567 -1.71 44.04 2.68
CA ASP A 567 -0.33 44.12 2.21
C ASP A 567 0.30 42.76 1.86
N TYR A 568 -0.30 41.66 2.32
CA TYR A 568 0.22 40.29 2.16
C TYR A 568 -0.72 39.39 1.34
N TRP A 569 -1.81 39.95 0.82
CA TRP A 569 -2.75 39.26 -0.04
C TRP A 569 -2.37 39.37 -1.51
N ASP A 570 -2.11 38.22 -2.14
CA ASP A 570 -1.99 38.06 -3.58
C ASP A 570 -2.97 36.97 -4.03
N PRO A 571 -3.97 37.29 -4.86
CA PRO A 571 -4.95 36.32 -5.33
C PRO A 571 -4.37 35.20 -6.23
N ASN A 572 -3.10 35.32 -6.65
CA ASN A 572 -2.41 34.32 -7.46
C ASN A 572 -1.42 33.46 -6.64
N SER A 573 -1.18 33.82 -5.37
CA SER A 573 -0.29 33.05 -4.50
C SER A 573 -0.99 31.82 -3.91
N LEU A 574 -0.19 30.79 -3.63
CA LEU A 574 -0.60 29.62 -2.86
C LEU A 574 -0.28 29.85 -1.39
N TYR A 575 -1.28 29.69 -0.54
CA TYR A 575 -1.13 29.85 0.91
C TYR A 575 -1.22 28.50 1.60
N THR A 576 -0.22 28.17 2.41
CA THR A 576 -0.22 26.94 3.21
C THR A 576 0.03 27.18 4.68
N VAL A 577 -0.50 26.30 5.53
CA VAL A 577 -0.45 26.45 6.98
C VAL A 577 0.08 25.20 7.67
N ASP A 578 0.85 25.42 8.72
CA ASP A 578 1.27 24.43 9.70
C ASP A 578 0.61 24.78 11.04
N TYR A 579 -0.06 23.82 11.68
CA TYR A 579 -0.77 24.04 12.95
C TYR A 579 -0.96 22.74 13.74
N GLU A 580 -1.27 22.88 15.03
CA GLU A 580 -1.57 21.76 15.94
C GLU A 580 -3.02 21.33 15.80
N VAL A 581 -3.23 20.03 15.62
CA VAL A 581 -4.52 19.43 15.31
C VAL A 581 -5.17 18.93 16.60
N SER A 582 -6.47 19.16 16.75
CA SER A 582 -7.26 18.63 17.86
C SER A 582 -7.20 17.08 17.85
N PRO A 583 -7.09 16.40 19.00
CA PRO A 583 -7.19 14.95 19.08
C PRO A 583 -8.44 14.38 18.37
N GLU A 584 -9.55 15.11 18.37
CA GLU A 584 -10.82 14.76 17.71
C GLU A 584 -10.71 14.69 16.17
N SER A 585 -9.69 15.33 15.59
CA SER A 585 -9.40 15.21 14.16
C SER A 585 -8.50 14.02 13.83
N THR A 586 -7.96 13.32 14.83
CA THR A 586 -7.22 12.05 14.64
C THR A 586 -8.07 10.81 14.85
N ARG A 587 -9.19 10.94 15.58
CA ARG A 587 -10.16 9.87 15.86
C ARG A 587 -11.56 10.38 15.63
N VAL A 588 -12.25 9.80 14.66
CA VAL A 588 -13.61 10.20 14.32
C VAL A 588 -14.59 9.33 15.10
N ASP A 589 -15.23 9.88 16.14
CA ASP A 589 -16.39 9.25 16.79
C ASP A 589 -17.60 9.41 15.86
N VAL A 590 -17.89 8.35 15.11
CA VAL A 590 -18.97 8.29 14.12
C VAL A 590 -20.33 8.45 14.80
N LEU A 591 -20.49 7.92 16.02
CA LEU A 591 -21.75 7.97 16.78
C LEU A 591 -22.11 9.36 17.29
N GLU A 592 -21.09 10.14 17.61
CA GLU A 592 -21.24 11.51 18.11
C GLU A 592 -21.40 12.52 16.98
N HIS A 593 -20.64 12.37 15.89
CA HIS A 593 -20.54 13.38 14.84
C HIS A 593 -21.61 13.24 13.76
N LEU A 594 -22.23 12.07 13.61
CA LEU A 594 -23.19 11.80 12.53
C LEU A 594 -24.59 11.56 13.08
N SER A 595 -25.55 12.35 12.59
CA SER A 595 -26.96 12.11 12.87
C SER A 595 -27.42 10.77 12.27
N PRO A 596 -28.32 10.02 12.97
CA PRO A 596 -29.06 8.90 12.39
C PRO A 596 -29.57 9.23 10.99
N ARG A 597 -29.44 8.31 10.04
CA ARG A 597 -30.07 8.41 8.73
C ARG A 597 -30.47 7.03 8.25
N MET A 598 -31.69 6.94 7.72
CA MET A 598 -32.13 5.76 7.00
C MET A 598 -31.31 5.59 5.73
N LEU A 599 -30.95 4.35 5.44
CA LEU A 599 -30.36 3.98 4.15
C LEU A 599 -31.37 4.21 3.03
N SER A 600 -30.88 4.69 1.88
CA SER A 600 -31.69 4.95 0.69
C SER A 600 -32.33 3.67 0.12
N ASP A 601 -31.63 2.54 0.22
CA ASP A 601 -32.09 1.23 -0.24
C ASP A 601 -32.28 0.23 0.92
N PRO A 602 -33.46 -0.39 1.09
CA PRO A 602 -33.67 -1.44 2.09
C PRO A 602 -33.02 -2.76 1.67
N GLU A 603 -32.61 -3.57 2.65
CA GLU A 603 -32.18 -4.95 2.39
C GLU A 603 -33.38 -5.82 2.05
N VAL A 604 -33.28 -6.54 0.93
CA VAL A 604 -34.36 -7.35 0.37
C VAL A 604 -34.11 -8.84 0.60
N HIS A 605 -35.06 -9.53 1.21
CA HIS A 605 -35.07 -10.97 1.41
C HIS A 605 -36.30 -11.59 0.74
N PRO A 606 -36.13 -12.34 -0.37
CA PRO A 606 -37.26 -12.88 -1.12
C PRO A 606 -37.97 -14.04 -0.40
N GLU A 607 -37.27 -14.75 0.49
CA GLU A 607 -37.79 -15.91 1.23
C GLU A 607 -37.19 -15.97 2.65
N SER A 608 -37.91 -16.62 3.58
CA SER A 608 -37.39 -16.96 4.90
C SER A 608 -36.69 -18.32 4.90
N GLY A 609 -35.72 -18.48 5.78
CA GLY A 609 -35.08 -19.76 6.10
C GLY A 609 -36.05 -20.78 6.72
N PRO A 610 -35.56 -22.01 6.96
CA PRO A 610 -36.35 -23.12 7.49
C PRO A 610 -36.94 -22.85 8.89
N ASP A 611 -36.31 -21.94 9.65
CA ASP A 611 -36.75 -21.53 10.99
C ASP A 611 -37.58 -20.24 10.96
N ASN A 612 -38.16 -19.89 9.81
CA ASN A 612 -38.83 -18.62 9.55
C ASN A 612 -37.94 -17.42 9.86
N ASP A 613 -36.64 -17.51 9.59
CA ASP A 613 -35.67 -16.45 9.86
C ASP A 613 -35.15 -15.79 8.58
N ILE A 614 -34.62 -14.59 8.69
CA ILE A 614 -33.78 -13.98 7.67
C ILE A 614 -32.45 -13.59 8.30
N ILE A 615 -31.37 -13.75 7.52
CA ILE A 615 -30.02 -13.38 7.93
C ILE A 615 -29.68 -12.05 7.25
N LEU A 616 -29.63 -10.99 8.05
CA LEU A 616 -29.24 -9.66 7.64
C LEU A 616 -27.80 -9.63 7.12
N LYS A 617 -27.51 -8.79 6.12
CA LYS A 617 -26.15 -8.52 5.66
C LYS A 617 -25.35 -7.75 6.69
N ARG A 618 -25.99 -6.84 7.42
CA ARG A 618 -25.36 -5.94 8.40
C ARG A 618 -25.94 -6.13 9.80
N TYR A 619 -25.10 -5.95 10.83
CA TYR A 619 -25.54 -5.85 12.22
C TYR A 619 -26.25 -4.50 12.44
N PRO A 620 -27.53 -4.50 12.83
CA PRO A 620 -28.21 -3.26 13.20
C PRO A 620 -27.59 -2.67 14.47
N TYR A 621 -27.38 -1.36 14.49
CA TYR A 621 -26.92 -0.67 15.69
C TYR A 621 -28.06 -0.57 16.71
N VAL A 622 -27.83 -1.12 17.90
CA VAL A 622 -28.72 -0.99 19.06
C VAL A 622 -27.96 -0.25 20.16
N ARG A 623 -28.43 0.94 20.54
CA ARG A 623 -27.84 1.72 21.63
C ARG A 623 -28.43 1.27 22.97
N TYR A 624 -27.90 0.18 23.51
CA TYR A 624 -28.40 -0.45 24.74
C TYR A 624 -28.30 0.46 25.97
N GLU A 625 -27.35 1.41 26.00
CA GLU A 625 -27.23 2.38 27.10
C GLU A 625 -28.46 3.27 27.24
N ILE A 626 -29.16 3.52 26.11
CA ILE A 626 -30.40 4.29 26.07
C ILE A 626 -31.58 3.39 26.46
N ILE A 627 -31.69 2.20 25.85
CA ILE A 627 -32.85 1.33 26.03
C ILE A 627 -32.90 0.72 27.44
N ASN A 628 -31.76 0.32 28.01
CA ASN A 628 -31.75 -0.61 29.14
C ASN A 628 -31.71 0.07 30.53
N ARG A 629 -31.66 1.42 30.59
CA ARG A 629 -31.29 2.09 31.84
C ARG A 629 -32.35 2.95 32.51
N THR A 630 -33.59 3.03 32.00
CA THR A 630 -34.41 4.17 32.41
C THR A 630 -35.86 3.94 32.79
N GLY A 631 -36.55 2.85 32.41
CA GLY A 631 -38.01 2.74 32.60
C GLY A 631 -38.85 3.87 31.95
N ASN A 632 -38.18 4.89 31.40
CA ASN A 632 -38.68 6.10 30.77
C ASN A 632 -38.71 5.93 29.24
N PHE A 633 -37.93 5.00 28.71
CA PHE A 633 -38.18 4.46 27.38
C PHE A 633 -39.32 3.45 27.46
N THR A 634 -40.51 3.89 27.11
CA THR A 634 -41.67 3.01 27.01
C THR A 634 -41.75 2.49 25.57
N LYS A 635 -41.68 1.17 25.42
CA LYS A 635 -42.07 0.53 24.17
C LYS A 635 -43.58 0.63 24.04
N ALA A 636 -44.08 1.35 23.03
CA ALA A 636 -45.51 1.45 22.81
C ALA A 636 -46.09 0.04 22.57
N THR A 637 -47.20 -0.29 23.25
CA THR A 637 -47.80 -1.62 23.14
C THR A 637 -48.26 -1.85 21.71
N GLY A 638 -47.61 -2.78 20.99
CA GLY A 638 -47.92 -3.02 19.58
C GLY A 638 -46.89 -2.47 18.59
N GLU A 639 -45.93 -1.66 19.02
CA GLU A 639 -44.99 -0.98 18.11
C GLU A 639 -43.53 -1.44 18.31
N ALA A 640 -42.73 -1.25 17.26
CA ALA A 640 -41.28 -1.47 17.25
C ALA A 640 -40.48 -0.26 17.76
N LYS A 641 -41.19 0.74 18.31
CA LYS A 641 -40.64 2.04 18.69
C LYS A 641 -40.49 2.14 20.19
N TRP A 642 -39.32 2.59 20.60
CA TRP A 642 -39.07 3.03 21.96
C TRP A 642 -39.23 4.53 21.99
N THR A 643 -40.27 5.00 22.65
CA THR A 643 -40.46 6.44 22.86
C THR A 643 -39.83 6.77 24.20
N TYR A 644 -38.84 7.65 24.20
CA TYR A 644 -38.45 8.30 25.43
C TYR A 644 -39.62 9.15 25.89
N THR A 645 -40.29 8.72 26.95
CA THR A 645 -41.18 9.59 27.70
C THR A 645 -40.32 10.17 28.81
N PRO A 646 -39.88 11.43 28.71
CA PRO A 646 -39.16 12.03 29.81
C PRO A 646 -40.08 11.97 31.03
N PRO A 647 -39.57 11.55 32.19
CA PRO A 647 -40.39 11.38 33.39
C PRO A 647 -40.97 12.72 33.89
N GLU A 648 -40.40 13.83 33.44
CA GLU A 648 -40.91 15.19 33.60
C GLU A 648 -40.87 15.90 32.23
N PRO A 649 -41.82 16.77 31.88
CA PRO A 649 -41.78 17.50 30.62
C PRO A 649 -40.52 18.36 30.51
N VAL A 650 -39.93 18.45 29.32
CA VAL A 650 -38.84 19.41 29.04
C VAL A 650 -39.35 20.81 29.36
N LEU A 651 -38.62 21.53 30.21
CA LEU A 651 -39.03 22.85 30.68
C LEU A 651 -38.38 23.91 29.78
N PHE A 652 -39.22 24.82 29.28
CA PHE A 652 -38.92 25.77 28.21
C PHE A 652 -37.70 26.68 28.41
N SER A 653 -37.22 27.24 27.30
CA SER A 653 -36.05 28.12 27.19
C SER A 653 -36.20 29.46 27.93
N GLY A 654 -35.11 30.00 28.48
CA GLY A 654 -35.11 31.32 29.12
C GLY A 654 -33.73 31.96 29.16
N GLN A 655 -33.57 33.04 29.94
CA GLN A 655 -32.27 33.65 30.20
C GLN A 655 -31.83 33.42 31.64
N VAL A 656 -30.55 33.13 31.82
CA VAL A 656 -29.93 32.92 33.12
C VAL A 656 -28.69 33.77 33.26
N LEU A 657 -28.58 34.42 34.41
CA LEU A 657 -27.42 35.14 34.87
C LEU A 657 -26.56 34.19 35.71
N ILE A 658 -25.33 33.96 35.30
CA ILE A 658 -24.39 33.04 35.94
C ILE A 658 -23.04 33.72 36.18
N THR A 659 -22.34 33.32 37.24
CA THR A 659 -20.92 33.65 37.45
C THR A 659 -20.11 32.41 37.03
N PRO A 660 -19.55 32.36 35.81
CA PRO A 660 -18.94 31.13 35.32
C PRO A 660 -17.56 30.85 35.92
N THR A 661 -17.14 29.59 35.88
CA THR A 661 -15.70 29.25 35.95
C THR A 661 -15.07 29.58 34.60
N VAL A 662 -13.99 30.33 34.63
CA VAL A 662 -13.30 30.80 33.44
C VAL A 662 -12.02 29.99 33.25
N LEU A 663 -11.91 29.34 32.10
CA LEU A 663 -10.78 28.50 31.72
C LEU A 663 -9.84 29.23 30.74
N ASP A 664 -8.55 28.92 30.81
CA ASP A 664 -7.57 29.33 29.80
C ASP A 664 -7.61 28.44 28.55
N SER A 665 -6.75 28.72 27.59
CA SER A 665 -6.65 27.96 26.34
C SER A 665 -6.15 26.52 26.50
N VAL A 666 -5.75 26.12 27.71
CA VAL A 666 -5.25 24.78 28.06
C VAL A 666 -6.16 24.13 29.12
N ASN A 667 -7.40 24.62 29.25
CA ASN A 667 -8.39 24.17 30.23
C ASN A 667 -7.97 24.30 31.71
N SER A 668 -7.02 25.19 32.02
CA SER A 668 -6.68 25.52 33.41
C SER A 668 -7.64 26.58 33.95
N VAL A 669 -8.10 26.40 35.20
CA VAL A 669 -9.00 27.34 35.86
C VAL A 669 -8.27 28.65 36.16
N ILE A 670 -8.71 29.75 35.53
CA ILE A 670 -8.22 31.11 35.78
C ILE A 670 -9.01 31.75 36.92
N THR A 671 -10.33 31.60 36.86
CA THR A 671 -11.26 32.15 37.85
C THR A 671 -12.32 31.09 38.13
N SER A 672 -12.52 30.77 39.40
CA SER A 672 -13.60 29.89 39.81
C SER A 672 -14.93 30.65 39.79
N GLY A 673 -15.95 30.02 39.21
CA GLY A 673 -17.31 30.57 39.18
C GLY A 673 -18.10 30.28 40.45
N GLU A 674 -19.37 30.63 40.41
CA GLU A 674 -20.36 30.29 41.43
C GLU A 674 -21.21 29.11 40.94
N ILE A 675 -21.55 28.21 41.87
CA ILE A 675 -22.48 27.11 41.62
C ILE A 675 -23.95 27.59 41.56
N THR A 676 -24.21 28.89 41.41
CA THR A 676 -25.55 29.47 41.43
C THR A 676 -25.81 30.28 40.18
N GLY A 677 -27.03 30.16 39.65
CA GLY A 677 -27.52 30.98 38.54
C GLY A 677 -28.87 31.59 38.89
N TYR A 678 -29.14 32.79 38.38
CA TYR A 678 -30.40 33.49 38.57
C TYR A 678 -31.12 33.64 37.24
N LEU A 679 -32.35 33.17 37.16
CA LEU A 679 -33.22 33.37 36.01
C LEU A 679 -33.57 34.85 35.91
N VAL A 680 -33.39 35.43 34.72
CA VAL A 680 -33.64 36.84 34.46
C VAL A 680 -34.67 37.00 33.35
N THR A 681 -35.46 38.06 33.46
CA THR A 681 -36.41 38.46 32.40
C THR A 681 -35.68 39.33 31.40
N GLY A 682 -35.79 39.02 30.10
CA GLY A 682 -35.10 39.77 29.06
C GLY A 682 -35.68 39.49 27.67
N ARG A 683 -35.48 40.43 26.73
CA ARG A 683 -35.77 40.21 25.31
C ARG A 683 -34.49 39.77 24.62
N TRP A 684 -34.54 38.64 23.94
CA TRP A 684 -33.62 38.35 22.84
C TRP A 684 -34.19 38.90 21.52
N GLY A 685 -33.34 39.10 20.52
CA GLY A 685 -33.67 39.81 19.28
C GLY A 685 -34.79 39.25 18.38
N ASP A 686 -35.60 38.25 18.79
CA ASP A 686 -37.02 38.08 18.42
C ASP A 686 -37.65 36.73 18.86
N HIS A 687 -36.95 35.78 19.51
CA HIS A 687 -37.55 34.60 20.17
C HIS A 687 -36.80 34.45 21.53
N SER A 688 -37.39 34.40 22.73
CA SER A 688 -38.62 33.75 23.20
C SER A 688 -39.63 34.72 23.84
N GLY A 689 -40.92 34.47 23.58
CA GLY A 689 -42.05 35.13 24.24
C GLY A 689 -42.46 34.43 25.54
N GLU A 690 -41.52 33.76 26.21
CA GLU A 690 -41.81 32.87 27.33
C GLU A 690 -41.29 33.47 28.64
N SER A 691 -42.13 33.45 29.67
CA SER A 691 -41.76 33.88 31.02
C SER A 691 -40.69 32.95 31.59
N PRO A 692 -39.79 33.43 32.47
CA PRO A 692 -38.87 32.55 33.18
C PRO A 692 -39.62 31.42 33.86
N ILE A 693 -39.05 30.21 33.81
CA ILE A 693 -39.58 29.08 34.56
C ILE A 693 -39.52 29.42 36.05
N ASP A 694 -40.60 29.20 36.77
CA ASP A 694 -40.55 29.20 38.23
C ASP A 694 -39.78 27.95 38.67
N ALA A 695 -38.56 28.12 39.17
CA ALA A 695 -37.70 27.02 39.59
C ALA A 695 -38.34 26.15 40.69
N SER A 696 -39.39 26.62 41.37
CA SER A 696 -40.18 25.77 42.28
C SER A 696 -40.96 24.66 41.59
N THR A 697 -41.10 24.70 40.26
CA THR A 697 -41.67 23.60 39.47
C THR A 697 -40.69 22.45 39.27
N LEU A 698 -39.42 22.59 39.66
CA LEU A 698 -38.42 21.54 39.54
C LEU A 698 -38.57 20.49 40.65
N THR A 699 -38.76 19.25 40.25
CA THR A 699 -38.94 18.12 41.16
C THR A 699 -37.67 17.81 41.94
N SER A 700 -37.76 17.70 43.27
CA SER A 700 -36.62 17.43 44.15
C SER A 700 -35.92 16.10 43.88
N ALA A 701 -36.63 15.09 43.35
CA ALA A 701 -36.05 13.80 42.97
C ALA A 701 -34.98 13.93 41.86
N TYR A 702 -35.23 14.75 40.84
CA TYR A 702 -34.30 14.99 39.73
C TYR A 702 -33.17 15.93 40.11
N LEU A 703 -33.42 16.89 41.01
CA LEU A 703 -32.36 17.71 41.61
C LEU A 703 -31.40 16.86 42.47
N ALA A 704 -31.93 15.83 43.14
CA ALA A 704 -31.14 14.88 43.92
C ALA A 704 -30.35 13.88 43.06
N GLY A 705 -30.60 13.83 41.75
CA GLY A 705 -29.77 13.08 40.83
C GLY A 705 -29.96 11.57 40.84
N THR A 706 -31.14 11.09 41.27
CA THR A 706 -31.41 9.66 41.45
C THR A 706 -31.28 8.90 40.13
N ASP A 707 -30.57 7.78 40.16
CA ASP A 707 -30.36 6.86 39.03
C ASP A 707 -29.70 7.49 37.78
N GLY A 708 -28.87 8.53 37.96
CA GLY A 708 -28.13 9.17 36.86
C GLY A 708 -28.95 10.19 36.05
N PHE A 709 -30.23 10.34 36.37
CA PHE A 709 -31.06 11.41 35.86
C PHE A 709 -30.81 12.72 36.58
N GLY A 710 -30.94 13.82 35.87
CA GLY A 710 -30.87 15.15 36.46
C GLY A 710 -31.49 16.19 35.56
N TYR A 711 -31.74 17.36 36.14
CA TYR A 711 -31.99 18.54 35.32
C TYR A 711 -30.66 19.08 34.82
N TYR A 712 -30.60 19.37 33.52
CA TYR A 712 -29.43 19.95 32.87
C TYR A 712 -29.83 21.22 32.15
N THR A 713 -29.00 22.24 32.33
CA THR A 713 -29.07 23.47 31.55
C THR A 713 -28.09 23.36 30.39
N GLN A 714 -28.59 23.56 29.18
CA GLN A 714 -27.74 23.74 28.00
C GLN A 714 -27.75 25.23 27.65
N PHE A 715 -26.60 25.89 27.68
CA PHE A 715 -26.51 27.30 27.32
C PHE A 715 -26.46 27.45 25.80
N GLN A 716 -27.22 28.39 25.24
CA GLN A 716 -27.24 28.63 23.80
C GLN A 716 -25.82 28.99 23.32
N ASP A 717 -25.47 28.49 22.14
CA ASP A 717 -24.13 28.56 21.53
C ASP A 717 -23.03 27.74 22.25
N VAL A 718 -23.34 27.03 23.34
CA VAL A 718 -22.41 26.14 24.04
C VAL A 718 -23.03 24.75 24.22
N ARG A 719 -22.49 23.73 23.56
CA ARG A 719 -23.02 22.35 23.63
C ARG A 719 -22.76 21.63 24.97
N ARG A 720 -22.25 22.34 25.99
CA ARG A 720 -22.00 21.80 27.32
C ARG A 720 -23.26 21.89 28.17
N ASN A 721 -23.55 20.80 28.87
CA ASN A 721 -24.68 20.69 29.77
C ASN A 721 -24.20 20.89 31.21
N SER A 722 -24.80 21.80 31.96
CA SER A 722 -24.53 22.00 33.38
C SER A 722 -25.66 21.41 34.22
N ARG A 723 -25.29 20.44 35.06
CA ARG A 723 -26.21 19.71 35.93
C ARG A 723 -26.69 20.58 37.09
N LEU A 724 -27.97 20.48 37.43
CA LEU A 724 -28.56 21.09 38.61
C LEU A 724 -28.53 20.15 39.82
N THR A 725 -28.27 20.71 40.99
CA THR A 725 -28.34 20.03 42.30
C THR A 725 -29.45 20.56 43.20
N GLY A 726 -30.02 21.72 42.86
CA GLY A 726 -31.05 22.33 43.69
C GLY A 726 -31.58 23.63 43.11
N THR A 727 -32.43 24.28 43.91
CA THR A 727 -32.93 25.63 43.66
C THR A 727 -32.67 26.48 44.90
N LEU A 728 -32.28 27.74 44.69
CA LEU A 728 -32.01 28.69 45.77
C LEU A 728 -33.27 29.51 46.10
N SER A 729 -34.09 29.78 45.09
CA SER A 729 -35.34 30.52 45.17
C SER A 729 -36.23 30.13 43.99
N THR A 730 -37.42 30.73 43.84
CA THR A 730 -38.29 30.56 42.67
C THR A 730 -37.64 31.00 41.35
N THR A 731 -36.55 31.75 41.39
CA THR A 731 -35.79 32.18 40.20
C THR A 731 -34.32 31.80 40.28
N GLY A 732 -33.91 30.96 41.24
CA GLY A 732 -32.50 30.63 41.47
C GLY A 732 -32.24 29.15 41.27
N LEU A 733 -31.28 28.82 40.42
CA LEU A 733 -30.79 27.46 40.16
C LEU A 733 -29.46 27.24 40.87
N ILE A 734 -29.25 26.02 41.37
CA ILE A 734 -27.98 25.58 41.95
C ILE A 734 -27.41 24.48 41.04
N PHE A 735 -26.20 24.68 40.56
CA PHE A 735 -25.45 23.75 39.72
C PHE A 735 -24.59 22.80 40.57
N THR A 736 -24.21 21.64 40.01
CA THR A 736 -23.24 20.74 40.66
C THR A 736 -21.84 21.35 40.69
N SER A 737 -21.45 21.97 39.58
CA SER A 737 -20.24 22.75 39.41
C SER A 737 -20.59 24.07 38.73
N PRO A 738 -19.81 25.14 38.93
CA PRO A 738 -20.05 26.37 38.19
C PRO A 738 -19.94 26.08 36.69
N PRO A 739 -20.86 26.58 35.85
CA PRO A 739 -20.73 26.46 34.41
C PRO A 739 -19.38 26.96 33.93
N GLU A 740 -18.69 26.15 33.12
CA GLU A 740 -17.32 26.43 32.70
C GLU A 740 -17.28 26.94 31.27
N PHE A 741 -16.63 28.08 31.06
CA PHE A 741 -16.37 28.64 29.73
C PHE A 741 -14.92 29.09 29.63
N THR A 742 -14.32 28.88 28.47
CA THR A 742 -13.02 29.44 28.14
C THR A 742 -13.16 30.95 27.90
N ILE A 743 -12.09 31.71 28.12
CA ILE A 743 -12.06 33.14 27.76
C ILE A 743 -12.45 33.36 26.29
N ALA A 744 -12.09 32.42 25.40
CA ALA A 744 -12.41 32.50 23.98
C ALA A 744 -13.93 32.45 23.75
N GLU A 745 -14.62 31.49 24.35
CA GLU A 745 -16.08 31.38 24.26
C GLU A 745 -16.78 32.62 24.82
N ILE A 746 -16.32 33.14 25.97
CA ILE A 746 -16.91 34.35 26.55
C ILE A 746 -16.79 35.56 25.62
N LYS A 747 -15.69 35.67 24.86
CA LYS A 747 -15.49 36.75 23.89
C LYS A 747 -16.35 36.61 22.63
N GLU A 748 -16.83 35.41 22.33
CA GLU A 748 -17.71 35.13 21.19
C GLU A 748 -19.17 35.39 21.52
N PHE A 749 -19.54 35.46 22.81
CA PHE A 749 -20.90 35.77 23.20
C PHE A 749 -21.35 37.16 22.73
N PRO A 750 -22.64 37.33 22.39
CA PRO A 750 -23.20 38.61 22.00
C PRO A 750 -22.87 39.69 23.04
N SER A 751 -22.63 40.93 22.59
CA SER A 751 -22.25 42.04 23.49
C SER A 751 -23.18 42.27 24.69
N GLY A 752 -24.46 41.88 24.59
CA GLY A 752 -25.41 41.95 25.71
C GLY A 752 -25.26 40.82 26.75
N ALA A 753 -24.65 39.70 26.39
CA ALA A 753 -24.44 38.56 27.27
C ALA A 753 -23.25 38.76 28.24
N THR A 754 -22.36 39.71 27.96
CA THR A 754 -21.11 39.94 28.71
C THR A 754 -21.05 41.31 29.38
N THR A 755 -22.17 42.04 29.43
CA THR A 755 -22.24 43.44 29.90
C THR A 755 -21.72 43.68 31.33
N GLY A 756 -21.59 42.63 32.14
CA GLY A 756 -21.03 42.66 33.50
C GLY A 756 -19.75 41.85 33.70
N PHE A 757 -19.09 41.41 32.63
CA PHE A 757 -17.88 40.60 32.67
C PHE A 757 -16.63 41.46 32.42
N ASP A 758 -15.69 41.46 33.37
CA ASP A 758 -14.40 42.12 33.25
C ASP A 758 -13.40 41.18 32.55
N PHE A 759 -13.14 41.43 31.27
CA PHE A 759 -12.20 40.66 30.46
C PHE A 759 -10.72 40.86 30.84
N VAL A 760 -10.38 41.86 31.66
CA VAL A 760 -9.01 42.06 32.17
C VAL A 760 -8.77 41.15 33.36
N GLN A 761 -9.75 41.07 34.27
CA GLN A 761 -9.66 40.22 35.46
C GLN A 761 -10.20 38.80 35.22
N ASN A 762 -10.91 38.58 34.11
CA ASN A 762 -11.65 37.35 33.79
C ASN A 762 -12.67 37.00 34.88
N THR A 763 -13.33 38.01 35.44
CA THR A 763 -14.30 37.88 36.52
C THR A 763 -15.59 38.63 36.18
N GLY A 764 -16.71 38.21 36.76
CA GLY A 764 -18.02 38.84 36.55
C GLY A 764 -19.09 37.85 36.15
N TYR A 765 -20.21 38.34 35.65
CA TYR A 765 -21.36 37.51 35.29
C TYR A 765 -21.64 37.50 33.79
N LEU A 766 -22.26 36.42 33.34
CA LEU A 766 -22.79 36.25 31.99
C LEU A 766 -24.30 36.15 32.03
N THR A 767 -24.97 36.73 31.05
CA THR A 767 -26.40 36.54 30.81
C THR A 767 -26.56 35.71 29.54
N LEU A 768 -26.85 34.42 29.71
CA LEU A 768 -26.93 33.46 28.62
C LEU A 768 -28.34 32.94 28.46
N ASP A 769 -28.74 32.68 27.22
CA ASP A 769 -29.95 31.91 26.95
C ASP A 769 -29.67 30.44 27.31
N TYR A 770 -30.67 29.74 27.84
CA TYR A 770 -30.54 28.34 28.21
C TYR A 770 -31.80 27.53 27.89
N ASN A 771 -31.61 26.24 27.64
CA ASN A 771 -32.67 25.23 27.61
C ASN A 771 -32.55 24.36 28.87
N LEU A 772 -33.67 24.07 29.53
CA LEU A 772 -33.72 23.21 30.73
C LEU A 772 -34.37 21.87 30.41
N GLY A 773 -33.53 20.87 30.20
CA GLY A 773 -33.97 19.51 29.93
C GLY A 773 -33.78 18.59 31.13
N VAL A 774 -34.51 17.48 31.11
CA VAL A 774 -34.08 16.28 31.83
C VAL A 774 -33.02 15.60 30.98
N GLY A 775 -31.88 15.31 31.57
CA GLY A 775 -30.78 14.59 30.94
C GLY A 775 -30.37 13.37 31.75
N PHE A 776 -29.58 12.52 31.13
CA PHE A 776 -29.09 11.28 31.70
C PHE A 776 -27.57 11.20 31.56
N GLU A 777 -26.88 10.98 32.68
CA GLU A 777 -25.42 10.90 32.74
C GLU A 777 -24.95 9.44 32.80
N VAL A 778 -24.09 9.04 31.85
CA VAL A 778 -23.45 7.71 31.80
C VAL A 778 -21.94 7.89 31.65
N GLY A 779 -21.20 7.60 32.72
CA GLY A 779 -19.78 7.92 32.77
C GLY A 779 -19.61 9.43 32.63
N ASP A 780 -18.77 9.88 31.70
CA ASP A 780 -18.51 11.30 31.46
C ASP A 780 -19.43 11.93 30.39
N ARG A 781 -20.46 11.19 29.93
CA ARG A 781 -21.36 11.63 28.83
C ARG A 781 -22.76 11.94 29.36
N ILE A 782 -23.32 13.07 28.91
CA ILE A 782 -24.69 13.52 29.23
C ILE A 782 -25.56 13.43 27.97
N PHE A 783 -26.66 12.70 28.05
CA PHE A 783 -27.68 12.60 27.01
C PHE A 783 -28.88 13.48 27.40
N VAL A 784 -29.15 14.53 26.64
CA VAL A 784 -30.38 15.34 26.79
C VAL A 784 -31.35 14.88 25.70
N PHE A 785 -32.54 14.43 26.10
CA PHE A 785 -33.49 13.78 25.21
C PHE A 785 -34.74 14.66 25.02
N ASP A 786 -34.98 15.11 23.79
CA ASP A 786 -36.25 15.71 23.38
C ASP A 786 -37.09 14.65 22.66
N ASP A 787 -38.21 14.19 23.24
CA ASP A 787 -39.21 13.26 22.65
C ASP A 787 -38.64 12.24 21.64
N SER A 788 -37.51 11.63 21.99
CA SER A 788 -36.73 10.87 21.02
C SER A 788 -37.35 9.50 20.82
N VAL A 789 -37.85 9.24 19.61
CA VAL A 789 -38.26 7.90 19.17
C VAL A 789 -37.02 7.17 18.68
N TYR A 790 -36.74 6.00 19.24
CA TYR A 790 -35.67 5.11 18.83
C TYR A 790 -36.22 3.80 18.26
N GLU A 791 -35.96 3.55 16.97
CA GLU A 791 -36.29 2.30 16.28
C GLU A 791 -35.05 1.82 15.51
N PRO A 792 -34.34 0.76 15.95
CA PRO A 792 -33.05 0.40 15.36
C PRO A 792 -33.15 -0.08 13.91
N LEU A 793 -34.29 -0.67 13.53
CA LEU A 793 -34.57 -1.18 12.20
C LEU A 793 -36.07 -1.29 11.95
N LYS A 794 -36.49 -1.02 10.71
CA LYS A 794 -37.87 -1.17 10.22
C LYS A 794 -37.95 -2.35 9.28
N VAL A 795 -38.88 -3.25 9.53
CA VAL A 795 -39.10 -4.43 8.67
C VAL A 795 -40.48 -4.31 8.04
N THR A 796 -40.57 -4.56 6.73
CA THR A 796 -41.86 -4.76 6.05
C THR A 796 -41.86 -6.11 5.36
N VAL A 797 -42.97 -6.84 5.40
CA VAL A 797 -43.17 -8.14 4.74
C VAL A 797 -44.36 -8.00 3.81
N ALA A 798 -44.16 -8.27 2.52
CA ALA A 798 -45.18 -8.08 1.48
C ALA A 798 -45.85 -6.68 1.52
N GLY A 799 -45.06 -5.65 1.84
CA GLY A 799 -45.52 -4.26 1.95
C GLY A 799 -46.22 -3.89 3.27
N ARG A 800 -46.36 -4.81 4.23
CA ARG A 800 -46.92 -4.55 5.57
C ARG A 800 -45.79 -4.42 6.59
N ALA A 801 -45.86 -3.45 7.49
CA ALA A 801 -44.88 -3.34 8.59
C ALA A 801 -44.94 -4.57 9.50
N ALA A 802 -43.78 -5.16 9.80
CA ALA A 802 -43.63 -6.19 10.79
C ALA A 802 -43.24 -5.55 12.14
N LYS A 803 -43.75 -6.12 13.21
CA LYS A 803 -43.62 -5.63 14.58
C LYS A 803 -42.42 -6.27 15.26
N ASN A 804 -41.47 -5.45 15.70
CA ASN A 804 -40.33 -5.90 16.48
C ASN A 804 -40.77 -6.23 17.91
N ILE A 805 -40.81 -7.50 18.29
CA ILE A 805 -41.16 -7.90 19.67
C ILE A 805 -39.96 -8.05 20.59
N THR A 806 -38.73 -7.92 20.08
CA THR A 806 -37.49 -8.01 20.88
C THR A 806 -37.52 -7.08 22.09
N ASP A 807 -37.16 -7.62 23.25
CA ASP A 807 -36.94 -6.86 24.47
C ASP A 807 -35.44 -6.60 24.62
N TYR A 808 -34.98 -5.45 24.13
CA TYR A 808 -33.58 -5.05 24.23
C TYR A 808 -33.16 -4.74 25.68
N GLU A 809 -34.12 -4.35 26.54
CA GLU A 809 -33.89 -4.01 27.94
C GLU A 809 -33.48 -5.24 28.74
N LYS A 810 -34.28 -6.30 28.65
CA LYS A 810 -34.03 -7.56 29.37
C LYS A 810 -33.09 -8.50 28.63
N LEU A 811 -32.72 -8.18 27.38
CA LEU A 811 -32.04 -9.09 26.46
C LEU A 811 -32.83 -10.43 26.31
N GLU A 812 -34.15 -10.34 26.35
CA GLU A 812 -35.06 -11.48 26.29
C GLU A 812 -35.74 -11.56 24.92
N HIS A 813 -36.00 -12.79 24.49
CA HIS A 813 -36.74 -13.11 23.28
C HIS A 813 -38.15 -13.58 23.69
N PRO A 814 -39.15 -12.67 23.75
CA PRO A 814 -40.50 -13.06 24.14
C PRO A 814 -41.09 -14.04 23.13
N ALA A 815 -41.96 -14.93 23.60
CA ALA A 815 -42.67 -15.85 22.72
C ALA A 815 -43.55 -15.07 21.72
N PHE A 816 -43.55 -15.51 20.47
CA PHE A 816 -44.46 -14.96 19.45
C PHE A 816 -45.92 -15.07 19.87
N SER A 817 -46.72 -14.07 19.53
CA SER A 817 -48.16 -14.18 19.72
C SER A 817 -48.73 -15.30 18.85
N ILE A 818 -49.51 -16.20 19.47
CA ILE A 818 -50.19 -17.28 18.76
C ILE A 818 -51.44 -16.69 18.11
N SER A 819 -51.31 -16.22 16.87
CA SER A 819 -52.48 -15.85 16.05
C SER A 819 -53.03 -17.09 15.35
N THR A 820 -54.33 -17.34 15.48
CA THR A 820 -55.06 -18.37 14.71
C THR A 820 -55.42 -17.93 13.28
N ASP A 821 -55.24 -16.65 12.95
CA ASP A 821 -55.54 -16.09 11.63
C ASP A 821 -54.25 -15.86 10.83
N ARG A 822 -54.18 -16.44 9.62
CA ARG A 822 -53.08 -16.30 8.65
C ARG A 822 -52.93 -14.87 8.09
N ASP A 823 -53.90 -13.99 8.33
CA ASP A 823 -53.93 -12.61 7.84
C ASP A 823 -53.39 -11.57 8.85
N LYS A 824 -52.91 -12.00 10.03
CA LYS A 824 -52.41 -11.09 11.08
C LYS A 824 -51.00 -10.57 10.87
N GLU A 825 -50.72 -9.52 11.63
CA GLU A 825 -49.45 -8.81 11.81
C GLU A 825 -48.25 -9.76 11.90
N TYR A 826 -47.21 -9.48 11.11
CA TYR A 826 -45.92 -10.15 11.23
C TYR A 826 -45.23 -9.66 12.50
N GLU A 827 -44.75 -10.57 13.34
CA GLU A 827 -43.91 -10.24 14.50
C GLU A 827 -42.52 -10.79 14.25
N PHE A 828 -41.49 -10.07 14.68
CA PHE A 828 -40.11 -10.53 14.58
C PHE A 828 -39.28 -10.31 15.85
N ILE A 829 -38.33 -11.21 16.09
CA ILE A 829 -37.30 -11.13 17.12
C ILE A 829 -35.97 -10.88 16.44
N HIS A 830 -35.25 -9.86 16.91
CA HIS A 830 -33.93 -9.44 16.44
C HIS A 830 -32.86 -10.03 17.36
N ALA A 831 -32.07 -10.96 16.83
CA ALA A 831 -30.95 -11.59 17.53
C ALA A 831 -29.67 -11.48 16.68
N GLY A 832 -28.88 -10.44 16.92
CA GLY A 832 -27.65 -10.17 16.18
C GLY A 832 -27.90 -9.90 14.70
N ARG A 833 -27.54 -10.83 13.81
CA ARG A 833 -27.85 -10.73 12.36
C ARG A 833 -29.12 -11.45 11.95
N ARG A 834 -29.80 -12.14 12.86
CA ARG A 834 -30.99 -12.93 12.52
C ARG A 834 -32.25 -12.21 12.97
N LEU A 835 -33.22 -12.14 12.07
CA LEU A 835 -34.59 -11.80 12.41
C LEU A 835 -35.44 -13.05 12.31
N TYR A 836 -35.97 -13.53 13.43
CA TYR A 836 -36.90 -14.66 13.49
C TYR A 836 -38.31 -14.14 13.38
N PHE A 837 -39.16 -14.75 12.56
CA PHE A 837 -40.56 -14.35 12.41
C PHE A 837 -41.51 -15.37 13.04
N ASN A 838 -42.69 -14.89 13.46
CA ASN A 838 -43.76 -15.73 13.98
C ASN A 838 -44.32 -16.74 12.95
N GLN A 839 -44.10 -16.50 11.65
CA GLN A 839 -44.58 -17.34 10.56
C GLN A 839 -43.68 -17.22 9.32
N ALA A 840 -43.78 -18.19 8.42
CA ALA A 840 -43.10 -18.15 7.13
C ALA A 840 -43.50 -16.90 6.33
N LEU A 841 -42.54 -16.30 5.65
CA LEU A 841 -42.77 -15.09 4.86
C LEU A 841 -43.41 -15.47 3.51
N PRO A 842 -44.66 -15.05 3.21
CA PRO A 842 -45.31 -15.39 1.94
C PRO A 842 -44.81 -14.55 0.76
N GLY A 843 -43.83 -13.67 0.99
CA GLY A 843 -43.25 -12.78 -0.01
C GLY A 843 -42.04 -12.04 0.55
N GLU A 844 -41.61 -11.01 -0.17
CA GLU A 844 -40.40 -10.25 0.12
C GLU A 844 -40.47 -9.53 1.48
N ALA A 845 -39.43 -9.73 2.31
CA ALA A 845 -39.15 -8.89 3.47
C ALA A 845 -38.12 -7.81 3.11
N LYS A 846 -38.44 -6.56 3.45
CA LYS A 846 -37.56 -5.40 3.30
C LYS A 846 -37.17 -4.88 4.67
N VAL A 847 -35.86 -4.79 4.93
CA VAL A 847 -35.29 -4.31 6.18
C VAL A 847 -34.60 -2.97 5.93
N THR A 848 -35.09 -1.92 6.59
CA THR A 848 -34.49 -0.58 6.54
C THR A 848 -33.76 -0.33 7.86
N TYR A 849 -32.49 0.03 7.79
CA TYR A 849 -31.69 0.36 8.95
C TYR A 849 -31.79 1.84 9.27
N GLU A 850 -31.92 2.20 10.55
CA GLU A 850 -31.97 3.61 10.96
C GLU A 850 -30.58 4.20 11.24
N TRP A 851 -29.61 3.33 11.55
CA TRP A 851 -28.28 3.73 12.00
C TRP A 851 -27.21 2.73 11.53
N VAL A 852 -26.72 2.88 10.29
CA VAL A 852 -25.69 2.02 9.71
C VAL A 852 -24.69 2.81 8.87
N THR A 853 -23.40 2.52 9.08
CA THR A 853 -22.34 2.97 8.17
C THR A 853 -22.44 2.17 6.87
N GLU A 854 -22.70 2.85 5.75
CA GLU A 854 -22.90 2.20 4.46
C GLU A 854 -21.66 1.49 3.96
N HIS A 855 -20.57 2.25 3.99
CA HIS A 855 -19.27 1.86 3.53
C HIS A 855 -18.23 2.80 4.14
N LEU A 856 -16.97 2.46 3.97
CA LEU A 856 -15.82 3.28 4.32
C LEU A 856 -14.89 3.32 3.10
N LYS A 857 -14.49 4.53 2.70
CA LYS A 857 -13.35 4.74 1.79
C LYS A 857 -12.40 5.75 2.38
N VAL A 858 -11.13 5.57 2.07
CA VAL A 858 -10.09 6.56 2.32
C VAL A 858 -9.86 7.34 1.04
N LEU A 859 -10.07 8.64 1.12
CA LEU A 859 -9.77 9.59 0.06
C LEU A 859 -8.47 10.31 0.40
N GLY A 860 -7.50 10.26 -0.50
CA GLY A 860 -6.23 10.96 -0.37
C GLY A 860 -6.12 12.07 -1.41
N THR A 861 -5.65 13.25 -1.02
CA THR A 861 -5.22 14.29 -1.96
C THR A 861 -3.74 14.56 -1.75
N LEU A 862 -2.94 14.24 -2.76
CA LEU A 862 -1.51 14.53 -2.78
C LEU A 862 -1.34 15.90 -3.44
N ARG A 863 -0.61 16.81 -2.79
CA ARG A 863 -0.35 18.15 -3.34
C ARG A 863 1.13 18.48 -3.33
N CYS A 864 1.52 19.32 -4.28
CA CYS A 864 2.71 20.13 -4.21
C CYS A 864 2.32 21.61 -4.22
N ASN A 865 2.96 22.40 -3.36
CA ASN A 865 2.73 23.83 -3.19
C ASN A 865 3.38 24.67 -4.31
N LYS A 866 3.59 24.07 -5.48
CA LYS A 866 4.12 24.68 -6.71
C LYS A 866 3.29 24.19 -7.89
N ALA A 867 2.94 25.09 -8.81
CA ALA A 867 2.11 24.78 -9.98
C ALA A 867 2.65 23.63 -10.84
N ILE A 868 3.97 23.47 -10.88
CA ILE A 868 4.67 22.33 -11.48
C ILE A 868 5.88 22.06 -10.59
N SER A 869 6.00 20.86 -10.03
CA SER A 869 7.16 20.51 -9.19
C SER A 869 8.06 19.54 -9.93
N PRO A 870 9.24 20.01 -10.37
CA PRO A 870 10.29 19.11 -10.81
C PRO A 870 11.04 18.48 -9.65
N ASP A 871 10.71 18.81 -8.39
CA ASP A 871 11.64 18.60 -7.29
C ASP A 871 11.27 17.47 -6.33
N SER A 872 9.97 17.15 -6.18
CA SER A 872 9.50 16.19 -5.19
C SER A 872 8.03 15.80 -5.39
N THR A 873 7.72 14.53 -5.16
CA THR A 873 6.36 14.04 -4.91
C THR A 873 6.26 13.57 -3.45
N PRO A 874 5.14 13.80 -2.74
CA PRO A 874 4.89 13.03 -1.53
C PRO A 874 4.75 11.56 -1.92
N VAL A 875 5.21 10.69 -1.04
CA VAL A 875 5.18 9.23 -1.21
C VAL A 875 4.40 8.65 -0.05
N VAL A 876 3.43 7.78 -0.35
CA VAL A 876 2.73 6.97 0.65
C VAL A 876 2.96 5.51 0.34
N GLU A 877 3.41 4.74 1.32
CA GLU A 877 3.72 3.31 1.18
C GLU A 877 2.59 2.42 1.66
N GLU A 878 1.93 2.82 2.75
CA GLU A 878 0.85 2.07 3.36
C GLU A 878 -0.14 3.00 4.06
N ILE A 879 -1.41 2.61 4.07
CA ILE A 879 -2.43 3.22 4.94
C ILE A 879 -3.04 2.10 5.78
N ARG A 880 -3.07 2.29 7.09
CA ARG A 880 -3.76 1.41 8.04
C ARG A 880 -5.00 2.12 8.55
N VAL A 881 -6.14 1.48 8.44
CA VAL A 881 -7.43 2.00 8.91
C VAL A 881 -7.83 1.19 10.12
N LEU A 882 -7.94 1.87 11.26
CA LEU A 882 -8.24 1.30 12.58
C LEU A 882 -9.70 1.61 12.90
N MET A 883 -10.49 0.59 13.20
CA MET A 883 -11.94 0.74 13.32
C MET A 883 -12.45 0.07 14.59
N ASN A 884 -13.39 0.74 15.26
CA ASN A 884 -14.27 0.12 16.23
C ASN A 884 -15.66 -0.04 15.63
N THR A 885 -16.22 -1.22 15.82
CA THR A 885 -17.56 -1.58 15.38
C THR A 885 -18.47 -1.70 16.59
N SER A 886 -19.76 -1.42 16.41
CA SER A 886 -20.75 -1.49 17.47
C SER A 886 -21.13 -2.91 17.91
N VAL A 887 -20.39 -3.93 17.46
CA VAL A 887 -20.58 -5.32 17.89
C VAL A 887 -19.66 -5.53 19.09
N LEU A 888 -20.23 -5.46 20.28
CA LEU A 888 -19.59 -5.89 21.53
C LEU A 888 -19.52 -7.42 21.60
#